data_AF-A0A142L0I1-F1
#
_entry.id   AF-A0A142L0I1-F1
#
_cell.length_a   1.000
_cell.length_b   1.000
_cell.length_c   1.000
_cell.angle_alpha   90.00
_cell.angle_beta   90.00
_cell.angle_gamma   90.00
#
_symmetry.space_group_name_H-M   'P 1'
#
loop_
_entity.id
_entity.type
_entity.pdbx_description
1 polymer ?
#
loop_
_entity_poly.entity_id
_entity_poly.type
_entity_poly.pdbx_seq_one_letter_code
_entity_poly.pdbx_strand_id
1 'polypeptide(L)'
;MNSVINYFLIKEEQLILFEIQKNFLSGIDEMKPVSLEDIHLINANLLLTDETNVAFKVHKQLINSLNSFYVNSKFPNQANELKSVFPFEEIGIIEDLTQKHILEIPAIVEELHITFLNSEFSINNGKLTRKKSKHHLRESGAVYTLKEITNEMVENTIDKAIQQNAKPKEITCLDFASGTGRFYFEAIKVLKDKYNLALQQIVCNNLFAIDIDETALSVLRCKVISLFDEINIEIINALSTNIINRNALIPKATLLSENENSIDLTNDFKTIFAKGGFDVVFSNPPYYLLKVNKKANEQQKLNGYYVSLQSKVQNEINFFRTSGVYQYSIEGMLNYYQLSIEMILRLTKTKGQIGIICPSSLFADLTSAKLRKYILTSHKLHFIRYYPESARLFENVSQSTVIFYLQKNGKTEEIGIEIENNSFKIDLETIKNVFPSNFEIPLIDKTGWSILSKISQFKKVKEISFIRNRRGELDLTLFKPFITTKNTGWRLVRGNMISTNGVIDKNGEFVDIENFLNKKSEDFKTSDYNKERLICQQISNVDMQKRLKFVFSEKTDILANSCNYIVSTREEEDLKRLFFILNSELLNWRFKITSSNNHINNYELDELPIVNMENIKLSDFSKDENSNNEIICELYGLTEVETNYILGNKNKEKTILKYEHETV
;
A
#
# COMPACT_ATOMS: atom_id res chain seq x y z
N MET A 1 21.66 -28.09 3.35
CA MET A 1 20.92 -26.87 3.71
C MET A 1 19.62 -27.16 4.48
N ASN A 2 18.58 -27.80 3.93
CA ASN A 2 17.29 -27.99 4.66
C ASN A 2 17.40 -28.71 6.01
N SER A 3 18.23 -29.76 6.13
CA SER A 3 18.47 -30.45 7.41
C SER A 3 19.15 -29.56 8.47
N VAL A 4 20.01 -28.63 8.03
CA VAL A 4 20.75 -27.70 8.89
C VAL A 4 19.82 -26.58 9.36
N ILE A 5 19.01 -26.01 8.47
CA ILE A 5 17.97 -25.03 8.83
C ILE A 5 17.00 -25.64 9.85
N ASN A 6 16.50 -26.84 9.60
CA ASN A 6 15.59 -27.52 10.52
C ASN A 6 16.21 -27.73 11.92
N TYR A 7 17.50 -28.03 12.00
CA TYR A 7 18.19 -28.11 13.29
C TYR A 7 18.12 -26.77 14.03
N PHE A 8 18.47 -25.65 13.38
CA PHE A 8 18.44 -24.34 14.02
C PHE A 8 17.03 -23.89 14.40
N LEU A 9 16.01 -24.21 13.59
CA LEU A 9 14.61 -23.93 13.94
C LEU A 9 14.16 -24.69 15.19
N ILE A 10 14.57 -25.95 15.34
CA ILE A 10 14.32 -26.74 16.55
C ILE A 10 15.04 -26.13 17.76
N LYS A 11 16.29 -25.69 17.58
CA LYS A 11 17.05 -25.02 18.66
C LYS A 11 16.45 -23.69 19.05
N GLU A 12 15.97 -22.91 18.10
CA GLU A 12 15.21 -21.68 18.35
C GLU A 12 13.99 -21.97 19.22
N GLU A 13 13.17 -22.98 18.88
CA GLU A 13 11.99 -23.35 19.67
C GLU A 13 12.34 -23.81 21.10
N GLN A 14 13.44 -24.54 21.27
CA GLN A 14 13.95 -24.94 22.60
C GLN A 14 14.37 -23.72 23.43
N LEU A 15 15.07 -22.76 22.83
CA LEU A 15 15.49 -21.53 23.49
C LEU A 15 14.30 -20.64 23.84
N ILE A 16 13.29 -20.55 22.96
CA ILE A 16 12.04 -19.81 23.23
C ILE A 16 11.32 -20.42 24.43
N LEU A 17 11.19 -21.74 24.48
CA LEU A 17 10.57 -22.43 25.61
C LEU A 17 11.31 -22.15 26.93
N PHE A 18 12.64 -22.20 26.92
CA PHE A 18 13.45 -21.89 28.09
C PHE A 18 13.24 -20.46 28.57
N GLU A 19 13.26 -19.49 27.66
CA GLU A 19 13.09 -18.08 28.01
C GLU A 19 11.65 -17.76 28.43
N ILE A 20 10.65 -18.49 27.93
CA ILE A 20 9.28 -18.44 28.44
C ILE A 20 9.20 -18.95 29.88
N GLN A 21 9.81 -20.11 30.18
CA GLN A 21 9.83 -20.67 31.53
C GLN A 21 10.45 -19.71 32.53
N LYS A 22 11.57 -19.08 32.13
CA LYS A 22 12.28 -18.11 32.95
C LYS A 22 11.49 -16.82 33.21
N ASN A 23 10.82 -16.27 32.19
CA ASN A 23 10.18 -14.94 32.32
C ASN A 23 8.73 -14.99 32.81
N PHE A 24 8.01 -16.09 32.59
CA PHE A 24 6.59 -16.18 32.90
C PHE A 24 6.25 -17.24 33.95
N LEU A 25 7.10 -18.25 34.13
CA LEU A 25 6.79 -19.42 34.97
C LEU A 25 7.77 -19.59 36.14
N SER A 26 8.66 -18.63 36.38
CA SER A 26 9.61 -18.65 37.50
C SER A 26 8.86 -18.64 38.83
N GLY A 27 8.98 -19.72 39.62
CA GLY A 27 8.32 -19.85 40.93
C GLY A 27 7.08 -20.74 40.94
N ILE A 28 6.73 -21.38 39.83
CA ILE A 28 5.71 -22.46 39.80
C ILE A 28 6.40 -23.77 40.19
N ASP A 29 6.00 -24.36 41.32
CA ASP A 29 6.40 -25.72 41.73
C ASP A 29 6.17 -26.69 40.56
N GLU A 30 7.16 -27.54 40.25
CA GLU A 30 7.19 -28.49 39.11
C GLU A 30 5.96 -29.42 39.01
N MET A 31 5.12 -29.47 40.04
CA MET A 31 3.93 -30.32 40.13
C MET A 31 2.59 -29.64 39.76
N LYS A 32 2.55 -28.32 39.44
CA LYS A 32 1.29 -27.65 39.03
C LYS A 32 1.18 -27.42 37.52
N PRO A 33 0.03 -27.74 36.90
CA PRO A 33 -0.21 -27.37 35.49
C PRO A 33 -0.21 -25.85 35.32
N VAL A 34 0.38 -25.37 34.23
CA VAL A 34 0.42 -23.94 33.87
C VAL A 34 -1.01 -23.39 33.84
N SER A 35 -1.25 -22.28 34.54
CA SER A 35 -2.60 -21.69 34.62
C SER A 35 -3.06 -21.16 33.26
N LEU A 36 -4.38 -21.08 33.04
CA LEU A 36 -4.93 -20.47 31.82
C LEU A 36 -4.53 -19.00 31.70
N GLU A 37 -4.35 -18.30 32.83
CA GLU A 37 -3.92 -16.90 32.87
C GLU A 37 -2.47 -16.73 32.39
N ASP A 38 -1.56 -17.60 32.82
CA ASP A 38 -0.16 -17.58 32.38
C ASP A 38 -0.04 -17.89 30.89
N ILE A 39 -0.79 -18.89 30.39
CA ILE A 39 -0.84 -19.21 28.95
C ILE A 39 -1.32 -18.00 28.14
N HIS A 40 -2.32 -17.27 28.64
CA HIS A 40 -2.79 -16.06 27.99
C HIS A 40 -1.73 -14.96 27.97
N LEU A 41 -1.02 -14.72 29.07
CA LEU A 41 0.03 -13.71 29.15
C LEU A 41 1.20 -14.03 28.20
N ILE A 42 1.61 -15.29 28.13
CA ILE A 42 2.65 -15.75 27.22
C ILE A 42 2.21 -15.55 25.76
N ASN A 43 1.02 -16.02 25.39
CA ASN A 43 0.51 -15.85 24.03
C ASN A 43 0.34 -14.37 23.65
N ALA A 44 0.01 -13.50 24.60
CA ALA A 44 -0.04 -12.06 24.37
C ALA A 44 1.35 -11.48 24.05
N ASN A 45 2.39 -11.92 24.76
CA ASN A 45 3.76 -11.52 24.47
C ASN A 45 4.26 -12.06 23.11
N LEU A 46 3.92 -13.30 22.76
CA LEU A 46 4.31 -13.93 21.50
C LEU A 46 3.66 -13.29 20.25
N LEU A 47 2.59 -12.50 20.43
CA LEU A 47 1.96 -11.72 19.37
C LEU A 47 2.62 -10.36 19.13
N LEU A 48 3.52 -9.90 20.02
CA LEU A 48 4.24 -8.64 19.84
C LEU A 48 5.23 -8.78 18.66
N THR A 49 5.50 -7.70 17.93
CA THR A 49 6.36 -7.74 16.73
C THR A 49 7.65 -6.96 16.88
N ASP A 50 7.98 -6.58 18.11
CA ASP A 50 9.21 -5.87 18.48
C ASP A 50 9.99 -6.65 19.54
N GLU A 51 11.08 -6.03 20.05
CA GLU A 51 11.97 -6.64 21.03
C GLU A 51 11.30 -6.96 22.37
N THR A 52 10.06 -6.56 22.62
CA THR A 52 9.35 -7.01 23.83
C THR A 52 8.90 -8.47 23.73
N ASN A 53 8.75 -9.02 22.51
CA ASN A 53 8.43 -10.43 22.26
C ASN A 53 9.62 -11.33 22.64
N VAL A 54 9.40 -12.29 23.54
CA VAL A 54 10.43 -13.27 23.94
C VAL A 54 10.94 -14.09 22.75
N ALA A 55 10.06 -14.49 21.81
CA ALA A 55 10.49 -15.20 20.61
C ALA A 55 11.37 -14.33 19.71
N PHE A 56 11.05 -13.03 19.58
CA PHE A 56 11.89 -12.09 18.82
C PHE A 56 13.25 -11.90 19.47
N LYS A 57 13.31 -11.75 20.80
CA LYS A 57 14.58 -11.68 21.54
C LYS A 57 15.43 -12.91 21.27
N VAL A 58 14.88 -14.11 21.48
CA VAL A 58 15.61 -15.37 21.26
C VAL A 58 16.08 -15.51 19.82
N HIS A 59 15.24 -15.15 18.84
CA HIS A 59 15.63 -15.15 17.43
C HIS A 59 16.82 -14.21 17.16
N LYS A 60 16.75 -12.98 17.67
CA LYS A 60 17.85 -12.01 17.57
C LYS A 60 19.15 -12.56 18.17
N GLN A 61 19.07 -13.17 19.36
CA GLN A 61 20.22 -13.79 20.02
C GLN A 61 20.80 -14.95 19.20
N LEU A 62 19.94 -15.79 18.61
CA LEU A 62 20.36 -16.89 17.75
C LEU A 62 21.12 -16.37 16.52
N ILE A 63 20.59 -15.36 15.83
CA ILE A 63 21.24 -14.74 14.67
C ILE A 63 22.58 -14.11 15.08
N ASN A 64 22.62 -13.35 16.18
CA ASN A 64 23.84 -12.75 16.71
C ASN A 64 24.90 -13.81 17.04
N SER A 65 24.49 -14.94 17.63
CA SER A 65 25.41 -16.01 17.97
C SER A 65 26.00 -16.70 16.75
N LEU A 66 25.16 -17.02 15.74
CA LEU A 66 25.64 -17.55 14.47
C LEU A 66 26.62 -16.60 13.77
N ASN A 67 26.32 -15.30 13.76
CA ASN A 67 27.22 -14.28 13.23
C ASN A 67 28.54 -14.20 14.03
N SER A 68 28.48 -14.33 15.36
CA SER A 68 29.66 -14.33 16.23
C SER A 68 30.59 -15.51 15.92
N PHE A 69 30.04 -16.72 15.77
CA PHE A 69 30.80 -17.89 15.35
C PHE A 69 31.44 -17.69 13.97
N TYR A 70 30.67 -17.17 13.01
CA TYR A 70 31.17 -16.86 11.66
C TYR A 70 32.37 -15.91 11.71
N VAL A 71 32.21 -14.77 12.39
CA VAL A 71 33.24 -13.75 12.54
C VAL A 71 34.48 -14.30 13.23
N ASN A 72 34.32 -15.00 14.36
CA ASN A 72 35.45 -15.57 15.11
C ASN A 72 36.24 -16.60 14.30
N SER A 73 35.56 -17.37 13.45
CA SER A 73 36.22 -18.37 12.61
C SER A 73 36.88 -17.77 11.37
N LYS A 74 36.23 -16.80 10.71
CA LYS A 74 36.69 -16.24 9.44
C LYS A 74 37.66 -15.08 9.59
N PHE A 75 37.48 -14.25 10.62
CA PHE A 75 38.26 -13.03 10.84
C PHE A 75 38.79 -12.97 12.28
N PRO A 76 39.54 -13.99 12.75
CA PRO A 76 39.97 -14.07 14.15
C PRO A 76 40.83 -12.88 14.58
N ASN A 77 41.64 -12.33 13.67
CA ASN A 77 42.53 -11.21 13.96
C ASN A 77 41.78 -9.87 14.12
N GLN A 78 40.58 -9.76 13.54
CA GLN A 78 39.74 -8.56 13.56
C GLN A 78 38.48 -8.72 14.43
N ALA A 79 38.37 -9.85 15.14
CA ALA A 79 37.18 -10.19 15.91
C ALA A 79 36.88 -9.15 17.00
N ASN A 80 37.90 -8.53 17.59
CA ASN A 80 37.71 -7.50 18.61
C ASN A 80 37.15 -6.20 18.03
N GLU A 81 37.66 -5.75 16.89
CA GLU A 81 37.20 -4.56 16.18
C GLU A 81 35.75 -4.75 15.69
N LEU A 82 35.43 -5.96 15.22
CA LEU A 82 34.10 -6.33 14.75
C LEU A 82 33.02 -6.38 15.84
N LYS A 83 33.38 -6.33 17.13
CA LYS A 83 32.40 -6.15 18.23
C LYS A 83 31.68 -4.80 18.17
N SER A 84 32.22 -3.82 17.45
CA SER A 84 31.55 -2.55 17.17
C SER A 84 30.48 -2.65 16.06
N VAL A 85 30.49 -3.75 15.29
CA VAL A 85 29.63 -3.99 14.13
C VAL A 85 28.56 -5.03 14.42
N PHE A 86 28.94 -6.07 15.19
CA PHE A 86 28.09 -7.19 15.55
C PHE A 86 27.91 -7.26 17.06
N PRO A 87 26.69 -7.49 17.57
CA PRO A 87 26.50 -7.90 18.95
C PRO A 87 27.05 -9.32 19.12
N PHE A 88 28.10 -9.49 19.94
CA PHE A 88 28.69 -10.81 20.17
C PHE A 88 27.89 -11.58 21.23
N GLU A 89 27.42 -12.75 20.85
CA GLU A 89 26.63 -13.64 21.70
C GLU A 89 27.05 -15.10 21.55
N GLU A 90 26.98 -15.88 22.62
CA GLU A 90 27.40 -17.28 22.63
C GLU A 90 26.27 -18.19 23.10
N ILE A 91 25.88 -19.13 22.24
CA ILE A 91 24.91 -20.17 22.53
C ILE A 91 25.63 -21.52 22.36
N GLY A 92 26.07 -22.12 23.47
CA GLY A 92 26.87 -23.35 23.43
C GLY A 92 26.17 -24.54 22.76
N ILE A 93 24.84 -24.64 22.84
CA ILE A 93 24.10 -25.81 22.30
C ILE A 93 24.14 -25.91 20.76
N ILE A 94 24.50 -24.83 20.06
CA ILE A 94 24.56 -24.80 18.59
C ILE A 94 25.99 -24.83 18.04
N GLU A 95 27.01 -24.76 18.90
CA GLU A 95 28.41 -24.56 18.52
C GLU A 95 28.91 -25.63 17.54
N ASP A 96 28.76 -26.91 17.88
CA ASP A 96 29.28 -28.03 17.08
C ASP A 96 28.76 -28.04 15.64
N LEU A 97 27.47 -27.77 15.43
CA LEU A 97 26.90 -27.76 14.08
C LEU A 97 27.29 -26.48 13.35
N THR A 98 27.35 -25.35 14.06
CA THR A 98 27.75 -24.06 13.50
C THR A 98 29.18 -24.12 12.96
N GLN A 99 30.11 -24.71 13.71
CA GLN A 99 31.50 -24.88 13.28
C GLN A 99 31.62 -25.74 12.00
N LYS A 100 30.79 -26.78 11.86
CA LYS A 100 30.77 -27.65 10.66
C LYS A 100 30.23 -26.94 9.41
N HIS A 101 29.36 -25.95 9.58
CA HIS A 101 28.68 -25.25 8.50
C HIS A 101 29.08 -23.77 8.41
N ILE A 102 30.28 -23.42 8.86
CA ILE A 102 30.71 -22.03 9.01
C ILE A 102 30.58 -21.21 7.72
N LEU A 103 30.87 -21.79 6.57
CA LEU A 103 30.77 -21.10 5.27
C LEU A 103 29.33 -20.88 4.81
N GLU A 104 28.38 -21.66 5.32
CA GLU A 104 26.96 -21.57 4.97
C GLU A 104 26.21 -20.56 5.86
N ILE A 105 26.83 -20.08 6.96
CA ILE A 105 26.19 -19.22 7.95
C ILE A 105 25.51 -17.98 7.34
N PRO A 106 26.15 -17.21 6.43
CA PRO A 106 25.51 -16.03 5.85
C PRO A 106 24.18 -16.32 5.14
N ALA A 107 24.06 -17.49 4.48
CA ALA A 107 22.81 -17.93 3.86
C ALA A 107 21.82 -18.48 4.90
N ILE A 108 22.33 -19.20 5.91
CA ILE A 108 21.52 -19.77 6.99
C ILE A 108 20.83 -18.67 7.80
N VAL A 109 21.54 -17.61 8.20
CA VAL A 109 20.95 -16.53 9.01
C VAL A 109 19.89 -15.74 8.24
N GLU A 110 20.06 -15.57 6.93
CA GLU A 110 19.02 -14.96 6.08
C GLU A 110 17.77 -15.84 6.01
N GLU A 111 17.93 -17.14 5.76
CA GLU A 111 16.80 -18.06 5.66
C GLU A 111 16.07 -18.21 7.00
N LEU A 112 16.80 -18.26 8.11
CA LEU A 112 16.22 -18.29 9.46
C LEU A 112 15.42 -17.01 9.74
N HIS A 113 15.95 -15.84 9.39
CA HIS A 113 15.25 -14.58 9.61
C HIS A 113 14.00 -14.45 8.74
N ILE A 114 14.07 -14.82 7.46
CA ILE A 114 12.90 -14.89 6.57
C ILE A 114 11.86 -15.87 7.13
N THR A 115 12.29 -17.03 7.62
CA THR A 115 11.41 -18.03 8.22
C THR A 115 10.73 -17.51 9.49
N PHE A 116 11.47 -16.81 10.35
CA PHE A 116 10.94 -16.20 11.57
C PHE A 116 9.87 -15.15 11.25
N LEU A 117 10.13 -14.23 10.30
CA LEU A 117 9.14 -13.25 9.87
C LEU A 117 7.88 -13.87 9.24
N ASN A 118 8.00 -15.10 8.72
CA ASN A 118 6.89 -15.92 8.19
C ASN A 118 6.34 -16.93 9.22
N SER A 119 6.59 -16.72 10.52
CA SER A 119 6.12 -17.57 11.60
C SER A 119 5.25 -16.80 12.60
N GLU A 120 4.45 -17.51 13.37
CA GLU A 120 3.83 -17.02 14.60
C GLU A 120 3.90 -18.14 15.64
N PHE A 121 4.25 -17.76 16.87
CA PHE A 121 4.42 -18.69 17.97
C PHE A 121 3.21 -18.63 18.88
N SER A 122 2.79 -19.79 19.38
CA SER A 122 1.76 -19.86 20.43
C SER A 122 1.95 -21.09 21.30
N ILE A 123 1.54 -21.00 22.56
CA ILE A 123 1.43 -22.12 23.49
C ILE A 123 0.00 -22.66 23.47
N ASN A 124 -0.12 -23.95 23.15
CA ASN A 124 -1.37 -24.71 23.20
C ASN A 124 -1.12 -26.02 23.99
N ASN A 125 -1.94 -26.31 25.00
CA ASN A 125 -1.80 -27.50 25.86
C ASN A 125 -0.38 -27.67 26.44
N GLY A 126 0.27 -26.58 26.85
CA GLY A 126 1.63 -26.59 27.41
C GLY A 126 2.75 -26.84 26.40
N LYS A 127 2.47 -26.86 25.09
CA LYS A 127 3.47 -27.01 24.02
C LYS A 127 3.58 -25.74 23.18
N LEU A 128 4.82 -25.30 22.93
CA LEU A 128 5.09 -24.27 21.94
C LEU A 128 4.82 -24.82 20.54
N THR A 129 4.16 -24.00 19.72
CA THR A 129 3.86 -24.31 18.33
C THR A 129 4.29 -23.15 17.46
N ARG A 130 5.07 -23.43 16.41
CA ARG A 130 5.35 -22.51 15.32
C ARG A 130 4.38 -22.82 14.18
N LYS A 131 3.60 -21.83 13.76
CA LYS A 131 2.76 -21.93 12.55
C LYS A 131 3.26 -20.95 11.50
N LYS A 132 3.13 -21.31 10.21
CA LYS A 132 3.35 -20.37 9.11
C LYS A 132 2.33 -19.23 9.23
N SER A 133 2.80 -18.00 9.38
CA SER A 133 1.97 -16.82 9.57
C SER A 133 2.67 -15.61 8.97
N LYS A 134 1.89 -14.64 8.47
CA LYS A 134 2.42 -13.39 7.90
C LYS A 134 2.32 -12.24 8.90
N HIS A 135 2.20 -12.56 10.19
CA HIS A 135 1.92 -11.59 11.26
C HIS A 135 3.01 -10.52 11.36
N HIS A 136 4.29 -10.91 11.52
CA HIS A 136 5.40 -9.96 11.57
C HIS A 136 5.51 -9.10 10.31
N LEU A 137 5.37 -9.70 9.13
CA LEU A 137 5.42 -8.98 7.85
C LEU A 137 4.26 -7.98 7.69
N ARG A 138 3.06 -8.33 8.15
CA ARG A 138 1.89 -7.43 8.09
C ARG A 138 2.04 -6.24 9.04
N GLU A 139 2.50 -6.46 10.27
CA GLU A 139 2.65 -5.41 11.28
C GLU A 139 3.84 -4.49 11.00
N SER A 140 4.91 -5.00 10.39
CA SER A 140 6.05 -4.18 9.92
C SER A 140 5.79 -3.54 8.55
N GLY A 141 4.78 -4.02 7.82
CA GLY A 141 4.56 -3.66 6.41
C GLY A 141 5.62 -4.20 5.46
N ALA A 142 6.51 -5.10 5.89
CA ALA A 142 7.59 -5.63 5.08
C ALA A 142 7.09 -6.54 3.94
N VAL A 143 7.68 -6.37 2.76
CA VAL A 143 7.32 -7.09 1.54
C VAL A 143 8.57 -7.67 0.89
N TYR A 144 8.51 -8.96 0.54
CA TYR A 144 9.61 -9.64 -0.13
C TYR A 144 9.62 -9.34 -1.63
N THR A 145 10.75 -8.85 -2.15
CA THR A 145 10.89 -8.50 -3.58
C THR A 145 11.59 -9.60 -4.39
N LEU A 146 11.05 -9.89 -5.58
CA LEU A 146 11.63 -10.82 -6.56
C LEU A 146 12.97 -10.28 -7.11
N LYS A 147 13.90 -11.19 -7.38
CA LYS A 147 15.28 -10.84 -7.74
C LYS A 147 15.36 -10.08 -9.07
N GLU A 148 14.56 -10.50 -10.05
CA GLU A 148 14.51 -9.92 -11.39
C GLU A 148 14.08 -8.46 -11.30
N ILE A 149 13.07 -8.17 -10.46
CA ILE A 149 12.59 -6.82 -10.21
C ILE A 149 13.64 -5.97 -9.50
N THR A 150 14.30 -6.51 -8.47
CA THR A 150 15.34 -5.76 -7.75
C THR A 150 16.52 -5.44 -8.66
N ASN A 151 16.92 -6.38 -9.51
CA ASN A 151 18.03 -6.22 -10.44
C ASN A 151 17.74 -5.11 -11.45
N GLU A 152 16.60 -5.19 -12.13
CA GLU A 152 16.17 -4.19 -13.11
C GLU A 152 16.06 -2.80 -12.48
N MET A 153 15.45 -2.68 -11.29
CA MET A 153 15.26 -1.39 -10.64
C MET A 153 16.58 -0.74 -10.25
N VAL A 154 17.51 -1.51 -9.70
CA VAL A 154 18.84 -1.01 -9.32
C VAL A 154 19.63 -0.60 -10.55
N GLU A 155 19.68 -1.46 -11.58
CA GLU A 155 20.40 -1.17 -12.82
C GLU A 155 19.87 0.11 -13.48
N ASN A 156 18.56 0.20 -13.69
CA ASN A 156 17.93 1.37 -14.30
C ASN A 156 18.22 2.66 -13.53
N THR A 157 18.16 2.62 -12.20
CA THR A 157 18.32 3.82 -11.36
C THR A 157 19.78 4.29 -11.33
N ILE A 158 20.73 3.37 -11.22
CA ILE A 158 22.18 3.68 -11.25
C ILE A 158 22.58 4.18 -12.63
N ASP A 159 22.17 3.49 -13.70
CA ASP A 159 22.44 3.90 -15.08
C ASP A 159 21.95 5.31 -15.34
N LYS A 160 20.73 5.63 -14.88
CA LYS A 160 20.16 6.95 -15.08
C LYS A 160 20.95 8.03 -14.37
N ALA A 161 21.46 7.77 -13.17
CA ALA A 161 22.27 8.72 -12.42
C ALA A 161 23.60 8.99 -13.15
N ILE A 162 24.24 7.92 -13.67
CA ILE A 162 25.50 8.02 -14.41
C ILE A 162 25.32 8.76 -15.73
N GLN A 163 24.24 8.48 -16.47
CA GLN A 163 23.85 9.25 -17.67
C GLN A 163 23.62 10.74 -17.37
N GLN A 164 23.27 11.09 -16.13
CA GLN A 164 23.08 12.47 -15.68
C GLN A 164 24.33 13.10 -15.03
N ASN A 165 25.51 12.57 -15.36
CA ASN A 165 26.84 13.04 -14.93
C ASN A 165 27.26 12.62 -13.51
N ALA A 166 26.59 11.66 -12.87
CA ALA A 166 27.21 11.00 -11.71
C ALA A 166 28.42 10.19 -12.18
N LYS A 167 29.56 10.33 -11.50
CA LYS A 167 30.73 9.51 -11.79
C LYS A 167 30.56 8.16 -11.07
N PRO A 168 30.74 7.02 -11.75
CA PRO A 168 30.58 5.70 -11.12
C PRO A 168 31.40 5.55 -9.83
N LYS A 169 32.64 6.04 -9.80
CA LYS A 169 33.51 5.94 -8.62
C LYS A 169 33.04 6.75 -7.40
N GLU A 170 32.28 7.83 -7.63
CA GLU A 170 31.86 8.78 -6.59
C GLU A 170 30.37 8.66 -6.27
N ILE A 171 29.63 7.78 -6.96
CA ILE A 171 28.18 7.65 -6.81
C ILE A 171 27.82 7.11 -5.44
N THR A 172 26.79 7.67 -4.82
CA THR A 172 26.29 7.21 -3.53
C THR A 172 24.86 6.71 -3.65
N CYS A 173 24.64 5.46 -3.24
CA CYS A 173 23.37 4.75 -3.35
C CYS A 173 22.88 4.35 -1.96
N LEU A 174 21.61 4.63 -1.68
CA LEU A 174 20.93 4.21 -0.46
C LEU A 174 19.92 3.10 -0.73
N ASP A 175 20.05 1.99 0.00
CA ASP A 175 19.00 1.00 0.22
C ASP A 175 18.11 1.46 1.39
N PHE A 176 16.95 2.05 1.08
CA PHE A 176 16.03 2.55 2.10
C PHE A 176 15.02 1.47 2.49
N ALA A 177 14.91 1.17 3.80
CA ALA A 177 14.20 0.01 4.32
C ALA A 177 14.77 -1.29 3.72
N SER A 178 16.07 -1.49 3.95
CA SER A 178 16.89 -2.47 3.26
C SER A 178 16.57 -3.94 3.59
N GLY A 179 15.98 -4.20 4.76
CA GLY A 179 15.88 -5.55 5.32
C GLY A 179 17.23 -6.26 5.31
N THR A 180 17.27 -7.49 4.78
CA THR A 180 18.52 -8.27 4.60
C THR A 180 19.37 -7.86 3.38
N GLY A 181 19.04 -6.71 2.77
CA GLY A 181 19.80 -5.98 1.73
C GLY A 181 19.65 -6.49 0.31
N ARG A 182 18.44 -6.85 -0.13
CA ARG A 182 18.22 -7.34 -1.51
C ARG A 182 18.72 -6.35 -2.56
N PHE A 183 18.31 -5.09 -2.45
CA PHE A 183 18.77 -4.07 -3.39
C PHE A 183 20.24 -3.75 -3.20
N TYR A 184 20.74 -3.76 -1.96
CA TYR A 184 22.17 -3.61 -1.65
C TYR A 184 23.03 -4.62 -2.44
N PHE A 185 22.68 -5.92 -2.42
CA PHE A 185 23.44 -6.95 -3.15
C PHE A 185 23.29 -6.85 -4.68
N GLU A 186 22.14 -6.46 -5.19
CA GLU A 186 22.00 -6.17 -6.63
C GLU A 186 22.83 -4.95 -7.03
N ALA A 187 22.94 -3.94 -6.16
CA ALA A 187 23.78 -2.76 -6.40
C ALA A 187 25.28 -3.10 -6.37
N ILE A 188 25.71 -4.04 -5.51
CA ILE A 188 27.07 -4.59 -5.56
C ILE A 188 27.34 -5.18 -6.95
N LYS A 189 26.45 -6.04 -7.46
CA LYS A 189 26.63 -6.68 -8.77
C LYS A 189 26.69 -5.65 -9.90
N VAL A 190 25.76 -4.70 -9.94
CA VAL A 190 25.75 -3.66 -10.97
C VAL A 190 27.04 -2.82 -10.93
N LEU A 191 27.45 -2.34 -9.76
CA LEU A 191 28.65 -1.50 -9.62
C LEU A 191 29.95 -2.28 -9.90
N LYS A 192 30.00 -3.56 -9.53
CA LYS A 192 31.16 -4.43 -9.75
C LYS A 192 31.25 -4.87 -11.21
N ASP A 193 30.20 -5.49 -11.73
CA ASP A 193 30.23 -6.21 -13.01
C ASP A 193 30.09 -5.26 -14.20
N LYS A 194 29.24 -4.24 -14.09
CA LYS A 194 28.97 -3.28 -15.18
C LYS A 194 29.89 -2.06 -15.13
N TYR A 195 30.19 -1.56 -13.92
CA TYR A 195 30.99 -0.35 -13.74
C TYR A 195 32.42 -0.60 -13.25
N ASN A 196 32.82 -1.87 -13.12
CA ASN A 196 34.18 -2.32 -12.81
C ASN A 196 34.76 -1.65 -11.54
N LEU A 197 33.93 -1.50 -10.50
CA LEU A 197 34.38 -1.00 -9.20
C LEU A 197 34.85 -2.13 -8.30
N ALA A 198 35.89 -1.86 -7.51
CA ALA A 198 36.40 -2.80 -6.51
C ALA A 198 35.39 -2.95 -5.36
N LEU A 199 35.23 -4.17 -4.83
CA LEU A 199 34.24 -4.47 -3.78
C LEU A 199 34.44 -3.59 -2.52
N GLN A 200 35.68 -3.40 -2.06
CA GLN A 200 35.96 -2.50 -0.94
C GLN A 200 35.49 -1.08 -1.22
N GLN A 201 35.72 -0.56 -2.43
CA GLN A 201 35.26 0.76 -2.80
C GLN A 201 33.73 0.84 -2.75
N ILE A 202 33.04 -0.17 -3.30
CA ILE A 202 31.59 -0.25 -3.32
C ILE A 202 31.02 -0.17 -1.89
N VAL A 203 31.51 -1.01 -0.98
CA VAL A 203 31.03 -1.08 0.41
C VAL A 203 31.40 0.15 1.23
N CYS A 204 32.63 0.66 1.07
CA CYS A 204 33.12 1.77 1.90
C CYS A 204 32.62 3.13 1.45
N ASN A 205 32.41 3.34 0.15
CA ASN A 205 32.18 4.69 -0.40
C ASN A 205 30.88 4.83 -1.19
N ASN A 206 30.35 3.76 -1.77
CA ASN A 206 29.23 3.85 -2.71
C ASN A 206 27.89 3.40 -2.12
N LEU A 207 27.86 2.37 -1.27
CA LEU A 207 26.60 1.76 -0.82
C LEU A 207 26.32 2.00 0.67
N PHE A 208 25.09 2.41 0.93
CA PHE A 208 24.56 2.72 2.25
C PHE A 208 23.22 2.01 2.42
N ALA A 209 22.86 1.66 3.65
CA ALA A 209 21.62 1.00 3.99
C ALA A 209 21.07 1.54 5.32
N ILE A 210 19.75 1.62 5.40
CA ILE A 210 19.03 2.03 6.62
C ILE A 210 17.80 1.15 6.80
N ASP A 211 17.65 0.61 8.01
CA ASP A 211 16.47 -0.15 8.40
C ASP A 211 16.20 0.02 9.90
N ILE A 212 14.96 -0.25 10.32
CA ILE A 212 14.56 -0.25 11.73
C ILE A 212 14.79 -1.61 12.39
N ASP A 213 14.88 -2.70 11.61
CA ASP A 213 15.16 -4.05 12.12
C ASP A 213 16.67 -4.32 12.19
N GLU A 214 17.23 -4.23 13.40
CA GLU A 214 18.66 -4.50 13.64
C GLU A 214 19.04 -5.97 13.40
N THR A 215 18.10 -6.91 13.49
CA THR A 215 18.36 -8.32 13.18
C THR A 215 18.57 -8.49 11.68
N ALA A 216 17.73 -7.84 10.87
CA ALA A 216 17.87 -7.82 9.42
C ALA A 216 19.19 -7.14 8.98
N LEU A 217 19.58 -6.04 9.64
CA LEU A 217 20.87 -5.38 9.38
C LEU A 217 22.07 -6.23 9.82
N SER A 218 21.96 -6.99 10.91
CA SER A 218 23.00 -7.93 11.33
C SER A 218 23.20 -9.03 10.30
N VAL A 219 22.11 -9.55 9.72
CA VAL A 219 22.15 -10.48 8.57
C VAL A 219 22.81 -9.81 7.36
N LEU A 220 22.43 -8.58 7.02
CA LEU A 220 23.03 -7.82 5.92
C LEU A 220 24.54 -7.66 6.10
N ARG A 221 25.00 -7.19 7.28
CA ARG A 221 26.43 -7.03 7.58
C ARG A 221 27.18 -8.36 7.47
N CYS A 222 26.61 -9.46 7.98
CA CYS A 222 27.20 -10.80 7.88
C CYS A 222 27.37 -11.24 6.42
N LYS A 223 26.32 -11.06 5.60
CA LYS A 223 26.40 -11.35 4.16
C LYS A 223 27.43 -10.48 3.44
N VAL A 224 27.55 -9.19 3.79
CA VAL A 224 28.53 -8.29 3.17
C VAL A 224 29.95 -8.72 3.51
N ILE A 225 30.27 -9.01 4.78
CA ILE A 225 31.63 -9.45 5.15
C ILE A 225 31.99 -10.79 4.51
N SER A 226 31.00 -11.65 4.25
CA SER A 226 31.24 -12.95 3.60
C SER A 226 31.71 -12.86 2.15
N LEU A 227 31.64 -11.68 1.54
CA LEU A 227 32.18 -11.41 0.21
C LEU A 227 33.68 -11.12 0.20
N PHE A 228 34.31 -10.98 1.38
CA PHE A 228 35.73 -10.65 1.52
C PHE A 228 36.52 -11.85 2.06
N ASP A 229 37.69 -12.09 1.47
CA ASP A 229 38.66 -13.05 2.02
C ASP A 229 39.41 -12.46 3.22
N GLU A 230 39.69 -11.15 3.17
CA GLU A 230 40.35 -10.38 4.23
C GLU A 230 39.64 -9.03 4.41
N ILE A 231 39.60 -8.53 5.64
CA ILE A 231 39.00 -7.24 5.98
C ILE A 231 40.01 -6.31 6.66
N ASN A 232 39.85 -5.02 6.43
CA ASN A 232 40.64 -3.95 7.04
C ASN A 232 39.73 -3.00 7.83
N ILE A 233 40.34 -2.02 8.51
CA ILE A 233 39.61 -1.08 9.36
C ILE A 233 38.60 -0.21 8.59
N GLU A 234 38.85 0.08 7.30
CA GLU A 234 37.92 0.87 6.48
C GLU A 234 36.63 0.09 6.21
N ILE A 235 36.74 -1.21 5.93
CA ILE A 235 35.58 -2.09 5.75
C ILE A 235 34.79 -2.20 7.06
N ILE A 236 35.48 -2.42 8.18
CA ILE A 236 34.85 -2.52 9.51
C ILE A 236 34.08 -1.22 9.85
N ASN A 237 34.71 -0.07 9.63
CA ASN A 237 34.07 1.23 9.85
C ASN A 237 32.88 1.46 8.91
N ALA A 238 32.97 1.01 7.65
CA ALA A 238 31.87 1.13 6.71
C ALA A 238 30.65 0.29 7.14
N LEU A 239 30.85 -0.91 7.68
CA LEU A 239 29.74 -1.75 8.14
C LEU A 239 28.94 -1.14 9.29
N SER A 240 29.59 -0.35 10.16
CA SER A 240 28.92 0.34 11.26
C SER A 240 28.35 1.70 10.88
N THR A 241 28.98 2.42 9.94
CA THR A 241 28.60 3.79 9.58
C THR A 241 27.76 3.91 8.31
N ASN A 242 27.86 2.95 7.39
CA ASN A 242 27.09 2.94 6.14
C ASN A 242 25.84 2.05 6.23
N ILE A 243 25.78 1.08 7.16
CA ILE A 243 24.64 0.18 7.39
C ILE A 243 24.10 0.43 8.80
N ILE A 244 23.12 1.32 8.93
CA ILE A 244 22.71 1.87 10.23
C ILE A 244 21.29 1.46 10.64
N ASN A 245 21.11 1.16 11.93
CA ASN A 245 19.81 0.95 12.52
C ASN A 245 19.20 2.27 12.96
N ARG A 246 18.15 2.70 12.26
CA ARG A 246 17.42 3.94 12.58
C ARG A 246 15.98 3.84 12.10
N ASN A 247 15.07 4.49 12.82
CA ASN A 247 13.80 4.92 12.25
C ASN A 247 14.07 6.06 11.26
N ALA A 248 14.08 5.74 9.97
CA ALA A 248 14.33 6.71 8.91
C ALA A 248 13.21 7.75 8.75
N LEU A 249 11.98 7.45 9.23
CA LEU A 249 10.81 8.32 9.05
C LEU A 249 10.71 9.41 10.13
N ILE A 250 11.39 9.26 11.26
CA ILE A 250 11.36 10.23 12.34
C ILE A 250 12.78 10.79 12.47
N PRO A 251 13.05 12.01 12.01
CA PRO A 251 14.32 12.67 12.30
C PRO A 251 14.42 13.03 13.78
N LYS A 252 15.62 12.89 14.35
CA LYS A 252 15.90 13.24 15.74
C LYS A 252 15.67 14.73 15.97
N ALA A 253 14.65 15.06 16.77
CA ALA A 253 14.47 16.41 17.31
C ALA A 253 15.32 16.55 18.57
N THR A 254 16.09 17.63 18.69
CA THR A 254 17.08 17.86 19.77
C THR A 254 16.52 17.93 21.21
N LEU A 255 15.21 17.74 21.42
CA LEU A 255 14.52 18.02 22.70
C LEU A 255 13.66 16.87 23.25
N LEU A 256 13.59 15.69 22.61
CA LEU A 256 12.77 14.56 23.09
C LEU A 256 13.61 13.29 23.23
N SER A 257 13.65 12.71 24.44
CA SER A 257 14.33 11.45 24.76
C SER A 257 13.68 10.22 24.12
N GLU A 258 12.44 10.35 23.63
CA GLU A 258 11.68 9.25 23.00
C GLU A 258 12.18 8.88 21.58
N ASN A 259 13.15 9.62 21.04
CA ASN A 259 13.62 9.51 19.67
C ASN A 259 15.09 9.03 19.56
N GLU A 260 15.60 8.26 20.51
CA GLU A 260 17.02 7.86 20.48
C GLU A 260 17.42 7.07 19.23
N ASN A 261 16.54 6.18 18.73
CA ASN A 261 16.80 5.41 17.51
C ASN A 261 16.33 6.12 16.21
N SER A 262 16.00 7.42 16.28
CA SER A 262 15.60 8.22 15.11
C SER A 262 16.80 8.63 14.27
N ILE A 263 16.63 8.76 12.94
CA ILE A 263 17.72 9.23 12.06
C ILE A 263 18.20 10.62 12.48
N ASP A 264 19.50 10.76 12.71
CA ASP A 264 20.14 12.03 13.01
C ASP A 264 20.71 12.62 11.72
N LEU A 265 19.95 13.50 11.06
CA LEU A 265 20.35 14.13 9.79
C LEU A 265 21.62 15.00 9.91
N THR A 266 22.13 15.25 11.12
CA THR A 266 23.38 15.98 11.35
C THR A 266 24.59 15.04 11.41
N ASN A 267 24.42 13.87 12.03
CA ASN A 267 25.50 12.95 12.34
C ASN A 267 25.50 11.69 11.47
N ASP A 268 24.34 11.08 11.26
CA ASP A 268 24.19 9.94 10.36
C ASP A 268 24.43 10.41 8.91
N PHE A 269 25.20 9.64 8.14
CA PHE A 269 25.57 9.96 6.74
C PHE A 269 26.05 11.41 6.51
N LYS A 270 26.71 12.01 7.51
CA LYS A 270 27.12 13.43 7.52
C LYS A 270 27.78 13.91 6.22
N THR A 271 28.70 13.11 5.68
CA THR A 271 29.43 13.45 4.43
C THR A 271 28.52 13.45 3.20
N ILE A 272 27.47 12.63 3.19
CA ILE A 272 26.46 12.56 2.14
C ILE A 272 25.53 13.76 2.21
N PHE A 273 25.00 14.06 3.41
CA PHE A 273 24.11 15.19 3.59
C PHE A 273 24.83 16.54 3.39
N ALA A 274 26.11 16.63 3.73
CA ALA A 274 26.94 17.78 3.37
C ALA A 274 27.06 18.00 1.85
N LYS A 275 26.92 16.95 1.04
CA LYS A 275 26.88 17.00 -0.43
C LYS A 275 25.45 17.10 -1.00
N GLY A 276 24.46 17.28 -0.13
CA GLY A 276 23.06 17.49 -0.49
C GLY A 276 22.20 16.23 -0.54
N GLY A 277 22.72 15.07 -0.14
CA GLY A 277 21.99 13.80 -0.13
C GLY A 277 22.57 12.76 -1.09
N PHE A 278 21.88 11.62 -1.22
CA PHE A 278 22.29 10.49 -2.06
C PHE A 278 22.05 10.76 -3.55
N ASP A 279 22.92 10.23 -4.42
CA ASP A 279 22.74 10.33 -5.87
C ASP A 279 21.69 9.34 -6.37
N VAL A 280 21.57 8.19 -5.70
CA VAL A 280 20.63 7.12 -6.00
C VAL A 280 19.93 6.65 -4.72
N VAL A 281 18.62 6.45 -4.78
CA VAL A 281 17.88 5.75 -3.72
C VAL A 281 16.98 4.70 -4.35
N PHE A 282 17.01 3.49 -3.82
CA PHE A 282 16.07 2.43 -4.18
C PHE A 282 15.37 1.92 -2.93
N SER A 283 14.10 1.53 -3.08
CA SER A 283 13.30 1.09 -1.94
C SER A 283 12.10 0.22 -2.33
N ASN A 284 11.81 -0.75 -1.48
CA ASN A 284 10.47 -1.30 -1.32
C ASN A 284 9.99 -0.92 0.10
N PRO A 285 9.47 0.31 0.29
CA PRO A 285 9.12 0.81 1.61
C PRO A 285 7.98 0.00 2.25
N PRO A 286 7.81 0.05 3.58
CA PRO A 286 6.79 -0.75 4.26
C PRO A 286 5.35 -0.32 3.92
N TYR A 287 4.47 -1.29 3.66
CA TYR A 287 3.06 -1.08 3.33
C TYR A 287 2.18 -1.27 4.57
N TYR A 288 2.09 -0.24 5.41
CA TYR A 288 1.34 -0.32 6.66
C TYR A 288 0.46 0.91 6.88
N LEU A 289 -0.84 0.66 7.03
CA LEU A 289 -1.82 1.69 7.38
C LEU A 289 -1.75 1.95 8.88
N LEU A 290 -1.45 3.20 9.28
CA LEU A 290 -1.37 3.65 10.67
C LEU A 290 -2.78 3.71 11.30
N LYS A 291 -3.32 2.54 11.61
CA LYS A 291 -4.64 2.36 12.23
C LYS A 291 -4.64 1.11 13.09
N VAL A 292 -5.09 1.25 14.34
CA VAL A 292 -5.34 0.11 15.20
C VAL A 292 -6.71 -0.49 14.87
N ASN A 293 -6.72 -1.71 14.33
CA ASN A 293 -7.97 -2.44 14.03
C ASN A 293 -8.53 -3.05 15.32
N LYS A 294 -9.66 -2.51 15.80
CA LYS A 294 -10.39 -3.04 16.96
C LYS A 294 -11.25 -4.23 16.54
N LYS A 295 -10.80 -5.48 16.78
CA LYS A 295 -11.71 -6.63 16.73
C LYS A 295 -12.48 -6.74 18.04
N ALA A 296 -13.81 -6.62 17.96
CA ALA A 296 -14.70 -6.57 19.13
C ALA A 296 -14.58 -7.80 20.06
N ASN A 297 -14.18 -8.96 19.54
CA ASN A 297 -14.08 -10.20 20.32
C ASN A 297 -12.74 -10.38 21.06
N GLU A 298 -11.76 -9.49 20.86
CA GLU A 298 -10.43 -9.58 21.49
C GLU A 298 -10.27 -8.63 22.70
N GLN A 299 -11.26 -7.76 22.96
CA GLN A 299 -11.25 -6.77 24.06
C GLN A 299 -11.16 -7.39 25.46
N GLN A 300 -11.71 -8.59 25.68
CA GLN A 300 -11.64 -9.25 26.99
C GLN A 300 -10.31 -9.98 27.23
N LYS A 301 -9.44 -10.15 26.22
CA LYS A 301 -8.27 -11.03 26.29
C LYS A 301 -6.90 -10.32 26.28
N LEU A 302 -6.81 -9.06 25.81
CA LEU A 302 -5.52 -8.38 25.52
C LEU A 302 -5.51 -6.85 25.77
N ASN A 303 -6.24 -6.35 26.79
CA ASN A 303 -6.48 -4.91 26.96
C ASN A 303 -5.18 -4.05 27.07
N GLY A 304 -4.15 -4.52 27.79
CA GLY A 304 -2.90 -3.76 27.96
C GLY A 304 -2.07 -3.57 26.68
N TYR A 305 -1.94 -4.62 25.86
CA TYR A 305 -1.22 -4.57 24.59
C TYR A 305 -1.86 -3.56 23.63
N TYR A 306 -3.16 -3.69 23.38
CA TYR A 306 -3.87 -2.82 22.45
C TYR A 306 -3.86 -1.35 22.87
N VAL A 307 -3.91 -1.08 24.17
CA VAL A 307 -3.76 0.29 24.70
C VAL A 307 -2.36 0.84 24.40
N SER A 308 -1.30 0.07 24.65
CA SER A 308 0.08 0.50 24.35
C SER A 308 0.31 0.74 22.85
N LEU A 309 -0.17 -0.17 22.00
CA LEU A 309 -0.08 -0.05 20.54
C LEU A 309 -0.86 1.16 20.03
N GLN A 310 -2.06 1.40 20.58
CA GLN A 310 -2.85 2.57 20.24
C GLN A 310 -2.15 3.87 20.62
N SER A 311 -1.55 3.95 21.81
CA SER A 311 -0.77 5.11 22.23
C SER A 311 0.45 5.34 21.31
N LYS A 312 1.20 4.27 20.97
CA LYS A 312 2.35 4.36 20.06
C LYS A 312 1.95 4.89 18.68
N VAL A 313 0.95 4.27 18.04
CA VAL A 313 0.44 4.70 16.73
C VAL A 313 -0.08 6.13 16.78
N GLN A 314 -0.76 6.52 17.86
CA GLN A 314 -1.27 7.88 18.01
C GLN A 314 -0.16 8.92 18.15
N ASN A 315 0.93 8.60 18.86
CA ASN A 315 2.10 9.47 18.99
C ASN A 315 2.82 9.65 17.65
N GLU A 316 2.99 8.57 16.88
CA GLU A 316 3.56 8.63 15.53
C GLU A 316 2.71 9.50 14.59
N ILE A 317 1.39 9.28 14.58
CA ILE A 317 0.46 10.11 13.78
C ILE A 317 0.58 11.59 14.18
N ASN A 318 0.66 11.86 15.48
CA ASN A 318 0.83 13.23 15.97
C ASN A 318 2.15 13.83 15.47
N PHE A 319 3.26 13.10 15.57
CA PHE A 319 4.55 13.53 15.03
C PHE A 319 4.46 13.85 13.54
N PHE A 320 3.95 12.93 12.71
CA PHE A 320 3.89 13.12 11.27
C PHE A 320 3.05 14.35 10.90
N ARG A 321 1.95 14.60 11.60
CA ARG A 321 1.07 15.74 11.31
C ARG A 321 1.56 17.09 11.82
N THR A 322 2.36 17.12 12.89
CA THR A 322 2.68 18.37 13.61
C THR A 322 4.15 18.77 13.55
N SER A 323 5.06 17.86 13.22
CA SER A 323 6.51 18.12 13.22
C SER A 323 6.99 19.12 12.17
N GLY A 324 6.19 19.37 11.12
CA GLY A 324 6.61 20.14 9.95
C GLY A 324 7.61 19.42 9.03
N VAL A 325 8.01 18.19 9.37
CA VAL A 325 8.86 17.33 8.53
C VAL A 325 8.10 16.83 7.31
N TYR A 326 6.79 16.58 7.47
CA TYR A 326 5.92 16.08 6.42
C TYR A 326 4.87 17.10 6.03
N GLN A 327 4.61 17.18 4.73
CA GLN A 327 3.69 18.13 4.15
C GLN A 327 2.74 17.46 3.17
N TYR A 328 3.18 16.42 2.45
CA TYR A 328 2.47 15.90 1.29
C TYR A 328 1.83 14.52 1.53
N SER A 329 2.37 13.73 2.46
CA SER A 329 1.89 12.38 2.79
C SER A 329 1.04 12.30 4.07
N ILE A 330 0.44 13.43 4.49
CA ILE A 330 -0.26 13.55 5.78
C ILE A 330 -1.79 13.72 5.67
N GLU A 331 -2.37 13.43 4.50
CA GLU A 331 -3.81 13.50 4.25
C GLU A 331 -4.52 12.19 4.60
N GLY A 332 -5.71 12.28 5.19
CA GLY A 332 -6.53 11.11 5.53
C GLY A 332 -5.85 10.14 6.51
N MET A 333 -6.00 8.84 6.24
CA MET A 333 -5.31 7.78 7.00
C MET A 333 -3.87 7.64 6.48
N LEU A 334 -2.90 7.72 7.39
CA LEU A 334 -1.49 7.69 7.03
C LEU A 334 -1.03 6.28 6.68
N ASN A 335 -0.08 6.19 5.74
CA ASN A 335 0.56 4.93 5.36
C ASN A 335 2.07 5.10 5.27
N TYR A 336 2.84 4.16 5.82
CA TYR A 336 4.30 4.28 5.83
C TYR A 336 4.92 4.37 4.45
N TYR A 337 4.36 3.76 3.39
CA TYR A 337 4.95 3.88 2.05
C TYR A 337 4.91 5.33 1.53
N GLN A 338 3.85 6.08 1.85
CA GLN A 338 3.71 7.48 1.43
C GLN A 338 4.68 8.39 2.19
N LEU A 339 4.79 8.17 3.51
CA LEU A 339 5.77 8.85 4.37
C LEU A 339 7.20 8.54 3.91
N SER A 340 7.48 7.29 3.57
CA SER A 340 8.78 6.85 3.06
C SER A 340 9.14 7.55 1.76
N ILE A 341 8.21 7.69 0.81
CA ILE A 341 8.48 8.42 -0.45
C ILE A 341 8.83 9.88 -0.18
N GLU A 342 8.11 10.57 0.71
CA GLU A 342 8.42 11.96 1.07
C GLU A 342 9.79 12.08 1.77
N MET A 343 10.14 11.13 2.64
CA MET A 343 11.45 11.10 3.28
C MET A 343 12.57 10.76 2.28
N ILE A 344 12.39 9.77 1.41
CA ILE A 344 13.34 9.42 0.33
C ILE A 344 13.63 10.66 -0.53
N LEU A 345 12.59 11.41 -0.91
CA LEU A 345 12.74 12.69 -1.60
C LEU A 345 13.59 13.68 -0.80
N ARG A 346 13.47 13.75 0.54
CA ARG A 346 14.32 14.59 1.39
C ARG A 346 15.78 14.13 1.40
N LEU A 347 16.02 12.82 1.52
CA LEU A 347 17.36 12.22 1.60
C LEU A 347 18.12 12.20 0.26
N THR A 348 17.40 12.36 -0.85
CA THR A 348 17.98 12.35 -2.21
C THR A 348 18.54 13.72 -2.58
N LYS A 349 19.64 13.76 -3.33
CA LYS A 349 20.24 14.98 -3.87
C LYS A 349 19.40 15.57 -5.00
N THR A 350 19.56 16.87 -5.26
CA THR A 350 18.99 17.49 -6.47
C THR A 350 19.50 16.75 -7.72
N LYS A 351 18.59 16.36 -8.62
CA LYS A 351 18.82 15.48 -9.79
C LYS A 351 19.19 14.03 -9.46
N GLY A 352 19.15 13.63 -8.19
CA GLY A 352 19.32 12.23 -7.80
C GLY A 352 18.17 11.36 -8.31
N GLN A 353 18.46 10.09 -8.55
CA GLN A 353 17.55 9.12 -9.15
C GLN A 353 16.95 8.21 -8.08
N ILE A 354 15.66 7.92 -8.23
CA ILE A 354 14.86 7.22 -7.25
C ILE A 354 14.08 6.11 -7.96
N GLY A 355 14.27 4.87 -7.51
CA GLY A 355 13.48 3.71 -7.94
C GLY A 355 12.66 3.17 -6.77
N ILE A 356 11.34 3.10 -6.90
CA ILE A 356 10.46 2.69 -5.79
C ILE A 356 9.44 1.67 -6.27
N ILE A 357 9.20 0.67 -5.42
CA ILE A 357 8.08 -0.27 -5.53
C ILE A 357 7.05 0.07 -4.46
N CYS A 358 5.81 0.38 -4.80
CA CYS A 358 4.78 0.69 -3.82
C CYS A 358 3.37 0.33 -4.30
N PRO A 359 2.33 0.41 -3.44
CA PRO A 359 0.96 0.21 -3.87
C PRO A 359 0.54 1.21 -4.95
N SER A 360 -0.24 0.77 -5.94
CA SER A 360 -0.69 1.62 -7.05
C SER A 360 -1.63 2.75 -6.62
N SER A 361 -2.17 2.68 -5.40
CA SER A 361 -2.94 3.75 -4.76
C SER A 361 -2.19 5.08 -4.68
N LEU A 362 -0.85 5.10 -4.74
CA LEU A 362 -0.09 6.35 -4.89
C LEU A 362 -0.61 7.19 -6.06
N PHE A 363 -0.94 6.54 -7.18
CA PHE A 363 -1.29 7.21 -8.42
C PHE A 363 -2.80 7.42 -8.64
N ALA A 364 -3.66 6.80 -7.84
CA ALA A 364 -5.12 6.86 -8.04
C ALA A 364 -5.92 7.32 -6.83
N ASP A 365 -5.48 7.06 -5.59
CA ASP A 365 -6.28 7.36 -4.41
C ASP A 365 -6.32 8.85 -4.07
N LEU A 366 -7.37 9.24 -3.34
CA LEU A 366 -7.57 10.62 -2.87
C LEU A 366 -6.59 11.00 -1.75
N THR A 367 -6.26 10.07 -0.84
CA THR A 367 -5.33 10.34 0.28
C THR A 367 -3.90 10.60 -0.18
N SER A 368 -3.54 10.12 -1.38
CA SER A 368 -2.23 10.33 -1.99
C SER A 368 -2.20 11.54 -2.93
N ALA A 369 -3.31 12.27 -3.10
CA ALA A 369 -3.45 13.35 -4.08
C ALA A 369 -2.39 14.45 -3.92
N LYS A 370 -2.15 14.90 -2.67
CA LYS A 370 -1.16 15.94 -2.40
C LYS A 370 0.27 15.49 -2.71
N LEU A 371 0.65 14.28 -2.30
CA LEU A 371 1.96 13.67 -2.62
C LEU A 371 2.12 13.44 -4.12
N ARG A 372 1.11 12.89 -4.80
CA ARG A 372 1.12 12.67 -6.25
C ARG A 372 1.32 13.97 -7.03
N LYS A 373 0.57 15.02 -6.70
CA LYS A 373 0.77 16.34 -7.32
C LYS A 373 2.17 16.86 -7.08
N TYR A 374 2.71 16.71 -5.88
CA TYR A 374 4.07 17.14 -5.57
C TYR A 374 5.11 16.40 -6.43
N ILE A 375 4.98 15.08 -6.57
CA ILE A 375 5.82 14.26 -7.46
C ILE A 375 5.73 14.75 -8.92
N LEU A 376 4.52 14.97 -9.43
CA LEU A 376 4.31 15.35 -10.82
C LEU A 376 4.73 16.79 -11.15
N THR A 377 4.64 17.71 -10.20
CA THR A 377 4.84 19.16 -10.45
C THR A 377 6.19 19.68 -10.02
N SER A 378 6.81 19.10 -9.00
CA SER A 378 8.09 19.55 -8.44
C SER A 378 9.27 18.66 -8.84
N HIS A 379 8.99 17.48 -9.40
CA HIS A 379 9.99 16.49 -9.76
C HIS A 379 9.74 15.93 -11.16
N LYS A 380 10.70 15.18 -11.68
CA LYS A 380 10.60 14.55 -13.00
C LYS A 380 10.31 13.06 -12.83
N LEU A 381 9.04 12.70 -12.97
CA LEU A 381 8.59 11.30 -13.02
C LEU A 381 8.86 10.76 -14.43
N HIS A 382 9.71 9.74 -14.53
CA HIS A 382 10.11 9.20 -15.82
C HIS A 382 9.15 8.14 -16.33
N PHE A 383 8.78 7.22 -15.44
CA PHE A 383 8.11 5.99 -15.83
C PHE A 383 7.34 5.38 -14.68
N ILE A 384 6.20 4.74 -14.99
CA ILE A 384 5.38 3.95 -14.08
C ILE A 384 5.07 2.62 -14.75
N ARG A 385 5.43 1.51 -14.10
CA ARG A 385 4.96 0.17 -14.46
C ARG A 385 3.91 -0.28 -13.46
N TYR A 386 2.75 -0.66 -13.96
CA TYR A 386 1.68 -1.21 -13.14
C TYR A 386 1.65 -2.72 -13.17
N TYR A 387 1.41 -3.28 -12.00
CA TYR A 387 1.09 -4.69 -11.79
C TYR A 387 -0.33 -4.78 -11.22
N PRO A 388 -1.28 -5.39 -11.96
CA PRO A 388 -2.61 -5.66 -11.41
C PRO A 388 -2.51 -6.66 -10.25
N GLU A 389 -3.52 -6.70 -9.38
CA GLU A 389 -3.57 -7.65 -8.25
C GLU A 389 -3.46 -9.11 -8.72
N SER A 390 -4.03 -9.43 -9.89
CA SER A 390 -3.96 -10.75 -10.52
C SER A 390 -2.52 -11.20 -10.86
N ALA A 391 -1.58 -10.27 -11.00
CA ALA A 391 -0.18 -10.59 -11.26
C ALA A 391 0.52 -11.24 -10.05
N ARG A 392 -0.05 -11.11 -8.84
CA ARG A 392 0.46 -11.71 -7.59
C ARG A 392 1.97 -11.51 -7.41
N LEU A 393 2.44 -10.28 -7.66
CA LEU A 393 3.86 -9.92 -7.64
C LEU A 393 4.55 -10.32 -6.33
N PHE A 394 3.82 -10.23 -5.22
CA PHE A 394 4.28 -10.61 -3.89
C PHE A 394 3.25 -11.51 -3.22
N GLU A 395 3.69 -12.61 -2.61
CA GLU A 395 2.79 -13.59 -1.96
C GLU A 395 1.89 -12.99 -0.86
N ASN A 396 2.28 -11.83 -0.29
CA ASN A 396 1.67 -11.26 0.91
C ASN A 396 0.83 -10.02 0.64
N VAL A 397 0.74 -9.59 -0.63
CA VAL A 397 0.13 -8.33 -1.03
C VAL A 397 -1.04 -8.63 -1.98
N SER A 398 -2.26 -8.50 -1.47
CA SER A 398 -3.51 -8.57 -2.24
C SER A 398 -3.94 -7.17 -2.68
N GLN A 399 -3.05 -6.45 -3.34
CA GLN A 399 -3.35 -5.13 -3.92
C GLN A 399 -2.49 -4.91 -5.16
N SER A 400 -2.97 -4.08 -6.08
CA SER A 400 -2.19 -3.65 -7.24
C SER A 400 -0.95 -2.86 -6.79
N THR A 401 0.17 -3.10 -7.48
CA THR A 401 1.49 -2.54 -7.16
C THR A 401 2.02 -1.76 -8.36
N VAL A 402 2.86 -0.76 -8.12
CA VAL A 402 3.60 -0.04 -9.15
C VAL A 402 5.10 -0.06 -8.87
N ILE A 403 5.88 -0.03 -9.94
CA ILE A 403 7.29 0.36 -9.91
C ILE A 403 7.38 1.69 -10.64
N PHE A 404 8.00 2.70 -10.04
CA PHE A 404 8.20 3.97 -10.71
C PHE A 404 9.61 4.51 -10.53
N TYR A 405 10.05 5.25 -11.55
CA TYR A 405 11.36 5.90 -11.59
C TYR A 405 11.19 7.41 -11.64
N LEU A 406 11.94 8.08 -10.77
CA LEU A 406 11.76 9.49 -10.45
C LEU A 406 13.14 10.14 -10.30
N GLN A 407 13.28 11.34 -10.84
CA GLN A 407 14.40 12.22 -10.53
C GLN A 407 13.93 13.35 -9.60
N LYS A 408 14.64 13.56 -8.49
CA LYS A 408 14.37 14.71 -7.62
C LYS A 408 14.66 16.01 -8.34
N ASN A 409 13.72 16.94 -8.26
CA ASN A 409 13.69 18.22 -8.97
C ASN A 409 13.64 18.09 -10.50
N GLY A 410 13.13 19.13 -11.13
CA GLY A 410 12.76 19.12 -12.55
C GLY A 410 11.24 19.15 -12.69
N LYS A 411 10.76 19.11 -13.92
CA LYS A 411 9.33 19.07 -14.22
C LYS A 411 9.03 17.81 -15.02
N THR A 412 7.90 17.20 -14.71
CA THR A 412 7.33 16.13 -15.52
C THR A 412 6.61 16.78 -16.71
N GLU A 413 7.00 16.40 -17.92
CA GLU A 413 6.33 16.82 -19.16
C GLU A 413 5.54 15.64 -19.71
N GLU A 414 6.19 14.48 -19.77
CA GLU A 414 5.66 13.22 -20.28
C GLU A 414 6.10 12.08 -19.34
N ILE A 415 5.24 11.07 -19.18
CA ILE A 415 5.48 9.89 -18.35
C ILE A 415 5.34 8.65 -19.22
N GLY A 416 6.33 7.76 -19.18
CA GLY A 416 6.16 6.42 -19.75
C GLY A 416 5.30 5.54 -18.84
N ILE A 417 4.33 4.83 -19.40
CA ILE A 417 3.47 3.90 -18.68
C ILE A 417 3.63 2.52 -19.30
N GLU A 418 3.79 1.52 -18.45
CA GLU A 418 3.75 0.12 -18.85
C GLU A 418 2.74 -0.65 -18.02
N ILE A 419 1.90 -1.41 -18.73
CA ILE A 419 0.87 -2.27 -18.15
C ILE A 419 0.98 -3.60 -18.89
N GLU A 420 1.30 -4.66 -18.14
CA GLU A 420 1.58 -5.98 -18.72
C GLU A 420 2.69 -5.88 -19.79
N ASN A 421 2.36 -6.07 -21.07
CA ASN A 421 3.31 -6.00 -22.19
C ASN A 421 3.09 -4.76 -23.08
N ASN A 422 2.21 -3.83 -22.68
CA ASN A 422 1.92 -2.63 -23.45
C ASN A 422 2.60 -1.43 -22.80
N SER A 423 3.44 -0.75 -23.58
CA SER A 423 4.08 0.51 -23.19
C SER A 423 3.56 1.67 -24.04
N PHE A 424 3.26 2.79 -23.38
CA PHE A 424 2.87 4.03 -24.03
C PHE A 424 3.35 5.21 -23.21
N LYS A 425 3.09 6.43 -23.68
CA LYS A 425 3.43 7.64 -22.98
C LYS A 425 2.23 8.55 -22.83
N ILE A 426 2.24 9.35 -21.77
CA ILE A 426 1.21 10.34 -21.49
C ILE A 426 1.80 11.67 -21.07
N ASP A 427 1.28 12.75 -21.65
CA ASP A 427 1.64 14.11 -21.28
C ASP A 427 0.97 14.53 -19.98
N LEU A 428 1.69 15.30 -19.16
CA LEU A 428 1.17 15.85 -17.92
C LEU A 428 -0.03 16.78 -18.16
N GLU A 429 -0.08 17.49 -19.30
CA GLU A 429 -1.24 18.31 -19.66
C GLU A 429 -2.49 17.46 -19.87
N THR A 430 -2.37 16.31 -20.52
CA THR A 430 -3.49 15.36 -20.67
C THR A 430 -4.01 14.92 -19.29
N ILE A 431 -3.12 14.58 -18.36
CA ILE A 431 -3.51 14.22 -16.98
C ILE A 431 -4.23 15.38 -16.29
N LYS A 432 -3.71 16.61 -16.41
CA LYS A 432 -4.33 17.81 -15.82
C LYS A 432 -5.71 18.10 -16.41
N ASN A 433 -5.91 17.85 -17.71
CA ASN A 433 -7.18 18.09 -18.38
C ASN A 433 -8.22 17.04 -17.98
N VAL A 434 -7.83 15.76 -17.96
CA VAL A 434 -8.73 14.66 -17.61
C VAL A 434 -9.06 14.67 -16.11
N PHE A 435 -8.08 14.94 -15.27
CA PHE A 435 -8.15 14.85 -13.82
C PHE A 435 -7.65 16.12 -13.12
N PRO A 436 -8.27 17.30 -13.35
CA PRO A 436 -7.75 18.59 -12.88
C PRO A 436 -7.64 18.71 -11.36
N SER A 437 -8.50 17.98 -10.64
CA SER A 437 -8.57 18.07 -9.19
C SER A 437 -7.50 17.26 -8.50
N ASN A 438 -7.20 16.02 -8.90
CA ASN A 438 -6.25 15.18 -8.17
C ASN A 438 -5.13 14.57 -9.02
N PHE A 439 -5.07 14.82 -10.33
CA PHE A 439 -4.04 14.32 -11.24
C PHE A 439 -3.88 12.79 -11.16
N GLU A 440 -5.00 12.07 -11.11
CA GLU A 440 -5.02 10.61 -11.09
C GLU A 440 -4.36 10.03 -12.34
N ILE A 441 -3.60 8.95 -12.17
CA ILE A 441 -3.03 8.13 -13.23
C ILE A 441 -3.54 6.70 -12.97
N PRO A 442 -4.76 6.36 -13.42
CA PRO A 442 -5.34 5.04 -13.19
C PRO A 442 -4.67 3.97 -14.05
N LEU A 443 -4.84 2.71 -13.63
CA LEU A 443 -4.36 1.52 -14.35
C LEU A 443 -5.22 1.26 -15.60
N ILE A 444 -4.96 1.99 -16.69
CA ILE A 444 -5.64 1.85 -17.98
C ILE A 444 -4.65 1.98 -19.14
N ASP A 445 -4.93 1.29 -20.24
CA ASP A 445 -4.09 1.31 -21.44
C ASP A 445 -4.23 2.61 -22.26
N LYS A 446 -3.46 2.71 -23.34
CA LYS A 446 -3.47 3.85 -24.27
C LYS A 446 -4.86 4.14 -24.84
N THR A 447 -5.64 3.10 -25.15
CA THR A 447 -7.01 3.24 -25.66
C THR A 447 -7.91 3.83 -24.59
N GLY A 448 -7.81 3.37 -23.35
CA GLY A 448 -8.50 3.96 -22.20
C GLY A 448 -8.18 5.45 -22.03
N TRP A 449 -6.91 5.85 -22.13
CA TRP A 449 -6.53 7.26 -22.06
C TRP A 449 -7.07 8.10 -23.23
N SER A 450 -7.13 7.54 -24.44
CA SER A 450 -7.78 8.20 -25.59
C SER A 450 -9.25 8.49 -25.29
N ILE A 451 -9.98 7.50 -24.77
CA ILE A 451 -11.39 7.64 -24.38
C ILE A 451 -11.54 8.69 -23.28
N LEU A 452 -10.72 8.61 -22.22
CA LEU A 452 -10.74 9.59 -21.13
C LEU A 452 -10.54 11.02 -21.63
N SER A 453 -9.61 11.21 -22.56
CA SER A 453 -9.31 12.53 -23.14
C SER A 453 -10.53 13.09 -23.87
N LYS A 454 -11.25 12.27 -24.64
CA LYS A 454 -12.49 12.68 -25.33
C LYS A 454 -13.60 13.04 -24.36
N ILE A 455 -13.91 12.14 -23.42
CA ILE A 455 -15.02 12.36 -22.51
C ILE A 455 -14.76 13.48 -21.49
N SER A 456 -13.50 13.81 -21.22
CA SER A 456 -13.14 14.92 -20.31
C SER A 456 -13.52 16.31 -20.82
N GLN A 457 -13.84 16.45 -22.12
CA GLN A 457 -14.23 17.72 -22.74
C GLN A 457 -15.67 18.14 -22.40
N PHE A 458 -16.48 17.21 -21.89
CA PHE A 458 -17.88 17.47 -21.56
C PHE A 458 -18.03 17.99 -20.13
N LYS A 459 -19.11 18.75 -19.90
CA LYS A 459 -19.46 19.27 -18.57
C LYS A 459 -19.67 18.11 -17.60
N LYS A 460 -19.19 18.27 -16.38
CA LYS A 460 -19.40 17.31 -15.30
C LYS A 460 -20.80 17.49 -14.70
N VAL A 461 -21.33 16.45 -14.04
CA VAL A 461 -22.63 16.51 -13.35
C VAL A 461 -22.72 17.75 -12.44
N LYS A 462 -21.69 18.04 -11.65
CA LYS A 462 -21.66 19.20 -10.73
C LYS A 462 -21.67 20.57 -11.42
N GLU A 463 -21.36 20.63 -12.71
CA GLU A 463 -21.28 21.86 -13.50
C GLU A 463 -22.61 22.18 -14.20
N ILE A 464 -23.59 21.25 -14.14
CA ILE A 464 -24.91 21.42 -14.74
C ILE A 464 -25.88 21.90 -13.66
N SER A 465 -26.15 23.21 -13.65
CA SER A 465 -26.84 23.90 -12.54
C SER A 465 -28.25 23.40 -12.23
N PHE A 466 -28.95 22.82 -13.21
CA PHE A 466 -30.30 22.29 -13.02
C PHE A 466 -30.32 20.81 -12.63
N ILE A 467 -29.16 20.14 -12.56
CA ILE A 467 -29.04 18.77 -12.10
C ILE A 467 -28.53 18.77 -10.67
N ARG A 468 -29.25 18.08 -9.78
CA ARG A 468 -28.88 17.94 -8.38
C ARG A 468 -28.54 16.47 -8.12
N ASN A 469 -27.33 16.21 -7.65
CA ASN A 469 -26.86 14.90 -7.19
C ASN A 469 -26.78 14.91 -5.65
N ARG A 470 -27.50 13.98 -5.01
CA ARG A 470 -27.69 13.98 -3.56
C ARG A 470 -27.65 12.56 -2.99
N ARG A 471 -27.27 12.46 -1.72
CA ARG A 471 -27.47 11.25 -0.90
C ARG A 471 -28.91 11.20 -0.42
N GLY A 472 -29.47 9.99 -0.27
CA GLY A 472 -30.82 9.78 0.24
C GLY A 472 -31.12 10.58 1.51
N GLU A 473 -32.27 11.24 1.51
CA GLU A 473 -32.67 12.26 2.46
C GLU A 473 -32.95 11.73 3.87
N LEU A 474 -33.23 10.44 4.06
CA LEU A 474 -33.56 9.86 5.36
C LEU A 474 -32.38 9.08 5.94
N ASP A 475 -31.64 9.71 6.86
CA ASP A 475 -30.69 8.99 7.70
C ASP A 475 -31.42 8.06 8.67
N LEU A 476 -31.18 6.77 8.52
CA LEU A 476 -31.89 5.70 9.23
C LEU A 476 -31.68 5.72 10.75
N THR A 477 -30.60 6.34 11.23
CA THR A 477 -30.32 6.49 12.65
C THR A 477 -31.01 7.72 13.19
N LEU A 478 -30.83 8.86 12.53
CA LEU A 478 -31.34 10.16 13.00
C LEU A 478 -32.86 10.27 12.88
N PHE A 479 -33.45 9.70 11.84
CA PHE A 479 -34.89 9.79 11.53
C PHE A 479 -35.66 8.51 11.82
N LYS A 480 -35.07 7.57 12.59
CA LYS A 480 -35.75 6.35 13.03
C LYS A 480 -37.15 6.58 13.62
N PRO A 481 -37.41 7.63 14.43
CA PRO A 481 -38.74 7.88 14.98
C PRO A 481 -39.84 8.16 13.94
N PHE A 482 -39.48 8.49 12.69
CA PHE A 482 -40.43 8.81 11.63
C PHE A 482 -40.66 7.62 10.67
N ILE A 483 -40.03 6.48 10.91
CA ILE A 483 -40.20 5.26 10.10
C ILE A 483 -41.34 4.44 10.71
N THR A 484 -42.29 4.02 9.88
CA THR A 484 -43.47 3.25 10.29
C THR A 484 -43.78 2.13 9.30
N THR A 485 -44.50 1.10 9.75
CA THR A 485 -45.03 0.04 8.89
C THR A 485 -46.45 0.33 8.41
N LYS A 486 -47.10 1.36 8.96
CA LYS A 486 -48.40 1.83 8.48
C LYS A 486 -48.21 2.52 7.13
N ASN A 487 -48.97 2.11 6.12
CA ASN A 487 -48.93 2.77 4.82
C ASN A 487 -49.41 4.23 4.92
N THR A 488 -48.49 5.18 4.81
CA THR A 488 -48.75 6.63 4.81
C THR A 488 -48.87 7.21 3.40
N GLY A 489 -48.69 6.38 2.36
CA GLY A 489 -48.51 6.82 0.98
C GLY A 489 -47.07 7.24 0.63
N TRP A 490 -46.17 7.33 1.62
CA TRP A 490 -44.77 7.73 1.45
C TRP A 490 -43.84 6.56 1.75
N ARG A 491 -43.54 5.74 0.73
CA ARG A 491 -42.70 4.53 0.87
C ARG A 491 -41.26 4.91 1.18
N LEU A 492 -40.63 4.23 2.15
CA LEU A 492 -39.21 4.34 2.42
C LEU A 492 -38.42 3.40 1.50
N VAL A 493 -37.65 3.94 0.57
CA VAL A 493 -36.80 3.17 -0.34
C VAL A 493 -35.39 3.05 0.22
N ARG A 494 -34.88 1.82 0.31
CA ARG A 494 -33.50 1.50 0.71
C ARG A 494 -32.72 0.92 -0.46
N GLY A 495 -31.39 0.99 -0.41
CA GLY A 495 -30.54 0.54 -1.51
C GLY A 495 -30.79 -0.91 -1.92
N ASN A 496 -31.08 -1.78 -0.94
CA ASN A 496 -31.38 -3.19 -1.20
C ASN A 496 -32.67 -3.42 -2.02
N MET A 497 -33.56 -2.43 -2.14
CA MET A 497 -34.81 -2.48 -2.92
C MET A 497 -34.60 -2.11 -4.39
N ILE A 498 -33.44 -1.53 -4.75
CA ILE A 498 -33.14 -1.13 -6.13
C ILE A 498 -32.67 -2.35 -6.93
N SER A 499 -33.47 -2.72 -7.94
CA SER A 499 -33.18 -3.80 -8.89
C SER A 499 -32.91 -3.25 -10.30
N THR A 500 -32.61 -4.12 -11.27
CA THR A 500 -32.45 -3.72 -12.68
C THR A 500 -33.74 -3.20 -13.31
N ASN A 501 -34.91 -3.61 -12.79
CA ASN A 501 -36.20 -3.31 -13.40
C ASN A 501 -36.99 -2.24 -12.62
N GLY A 502 -36.37 -1.61 -11.63
CA GLY A 502 -37.03 -0.62 -10.75
C GLY A 502 -36.92 -0.95 -9.27
N VAL A 503 -37.77 -0.30 -8.47
CA VAL A 503 -37.84 -0.49 -7.02
C VAL A 503 -38.75 -1.68 -6.70
N ILE A 504 -38.22 -2.65 -5.96
CA ILE A 504 -38.96 -3.81 -5.45
C ILE A 504 -39.24 -3.57 -3.96
N ASP A 505 -40.50 -3.33 -3.62
CA ASP A 505 -40.90 -3.16 -2.23
C ASP A 505 -40.92 -4.49 -1.48
N LYS A 506 -39.85 -4.74 -0.73
CA LYS A 506 -39.67 -5.93 0.11
C LYS A 506 -39.52 -5.61 1.59
N ASN A 507 -39.52 -4.32 1.95
CA ASN A 507 -39.33 -3.89 3.34
C ASN A 507 -40.66 -3.50 3.99
N GLY A 508 -41.65 -2.99 3.21
CA GLY A 508 -42.95 -2.59 3.75
C GLY A 508 -42.86 -1.43 4.75
N GLU A 509 -41.92 -0.51 4.52
CA GLU A 509 -41.67 0.64 5.40
C GLU A 509 -42.13 1.93 4.73
N PHE A 510 -42.63 2.85 5.56
CA PHE A 510 -43.18 4.14 5.16
C PHE A 510 -42.67 5.24 6.10
N VAL A 511 -42.86 6.48 5.70
CA VAL A 511 -42.42 7.67 6.44
C VAL A 511 -43.62 8.46 6.94
N ASP A 512 -43.57 8.85 8.22
CA ASP A 512 -44.39 9.92 8.78
C ASP A 512 -43.96 11.26 8.17
N ILE A 513 -44.61 11.62 7.07
CA ILE A 513 -44.12 12.66 6.18
C ILE A 513 -44.16 14.05 6.81
N GLU A 514 -45.17 14.36 7.62
CA GLU A 514 -45.35 15.69 8.21
C GLU A 514 -44.20 15.99 9.18
N ASN A 515 -43.94 15.06 10.11
CA ASN A 515 -42.86 15.20 11.07
C ASN A 515 -41.47 15.15 10.42
N PHE A 516 -41.31 14.36 9.37
CA PHE A 516 -40.08 14.33 8.58
C PHE A 516 -39.81 15.66 7.88
N LEU A 517 -40.78 16.22 7.15
CA LEU A 517 -40.64 17.48 6.42
C LEU A 517 -40.39 18.67 7.34
N ASN A 518 -40.94 18.66 8.56
CA ASN A 518 -40.64 19.67 9.58
C ASN A 518 -39.16 19.73 9.98
N LYS A 519 -38.38 18.68 9.71
CA LYS A 519 -36.92 18.63 9.94
C LYS A 519 -36.10 18.87 8.68
N LYS A 520 -36.72 19.13 7.53
CA LYS A 520 -36.03 19.36 6.25
C LYS A 520 -35.95 20.83 5.89
N SER A 521 -34.87 21.17 5.20
CA SER A 521 -34.61 22.49 4.63
C SER A 521 -35.61 22.82 3.53
N GLU A 522 -35.84 24.12 3.31
CA GLU A 522 -36.69 24.60 2.22
C GLU A 522 -36.17 24.23 0.83
N ASP A 523 -34.85 24.17 0.65
CA ASP A 523 -34.21 23.73 -0.60
C ASP A 523 -34.66 22.31 -0.99
N PHE A 524 -34.67 21.37 -0.04
CA PHE A 524 -35.17 20.00 -0.27
C PHE A 524 -36.66 20.00 -0.64
N LYS A 525 -37.49 20.75 0.11
CA LYS A 525 -38.95 20.78 -0.10
C LYS A 525 -39.33 21.30 -1.47
N THR A 526 -38.58 22.28 -1.97
CA THR A 526 -38.83 22.93 -3.27
C THR A 526 -38.19 22.20 -4.43
N SER A 527 -36.98 21.66 -4.23
CA SER A 527 -36.16 21.13 -5.33
C SER A 527 -36.25 19.63 -5.52
N ASP A 528 -36.50 18.84 -4.47
CA ASP A 528 -36.32 17.37 -4.48
C ASP A 528 -37.57 16.60 -4.03
N TYR A 529 -38.33 17.14 -3.08
CA TYR A 529 -39.52 16.50 -2.51
C TYR A 529 -40.67 16.39 -3.52
N ASN A 530 -41.40 15.28 -3.45
CA ASN A 530 -42.57 14.98 -4.28
C ASN A 530 -42.29 15.06 -5.81
N LYS A 531 -41.08 14.65 -6.21
CA LYS A 531 -40.62 14.63 -7.59
C LYS A 531 -40.13 13.26 -7.99
N GLU A 532 -40.31 12.97 -9.27
CA GLU A 532 -39.68 11.81 -9.90
C GLU A 532 -38.16 12.03 -9.89
N ARG A 533 -37.41 10.98 -9.58
CA ARG A 533 -35.96 11.03 -9.43
C ARG A 533 -35.33 9.79 -10.05
N LEU A 534 -34.11 9.94 -10.53
CA LEU A 534 -33.26 8.78 -10.79
C LEU A 534 -32.54 8.39 -9.51
N ILE A 535 -32.60 7.12 -9.13
CA ILE A 535 -32.02 6.62 -7.88
C ILE A 535 -31.09 5.46 -8.15
N CYS A 536 -30.00 5.36 -7.39
CA CYS A 536 -29.09 4.22 -7.39
C CYS A 536 -28.70 3.80 -5.98
N GLN A 537 -28.12 2.61 -5.84
CA GLN A 537 -27.58 2.16 -4.55
C GLN A 537 -26.38 3.02 -4.16
N GLN A 538 -26.23 3.32 -2.88
CA GLN A 538 -24.99 3.93 -2.36
C GLN A 538 -23.90 2.88 -2.13
N ILE A 539 -24.27 1.62 -1.88
CA ILE A 539 -23.32 0.53 -1.63
C ILE A 539 -23.39 -0.44 -2.81
N SER A 540 -22.27 -0.61 -3.50
CA SER A 540 -22.09 -1.55 -4.60
C SER A 540 -20.68 -2.12 -4.51
N ASN A 541 -20.56 -3.44 -4.49
CA ASN A 541 -19.25 -4.12 -4.47
C ASN A 541 -18.39 -3.61 -5.66
N VAL A 542 -17.14 -3.27 -5.38
CA VAL A 542 -16.15 -2.75 -6.34
C VAL A 542 -15.93 -3.70 -7.53
N ASP A 543 -16.05 -5.00 -7.30
CA ASP A 543 -15.84 -6.05 -8.31
C ASP A 543 -17.04 -6.25 -9.25
N MET A 544 -18.17 -5.58 -8.99
CA MET A 544 -19.33 -5.71 -9.86
C MET A 544 -19.02 -5.19 -11.27
N GLN A 545 -19.45 -5.95 -12.29
CA GLN A 545 -19.28 -5.54 -13.68
C GLN A 545 -19.97 -4.19 -13.93
N LYS A 546 -21.24 -4.09 -13.51
CA LYS A 546 -22.05 -2.87 -13.58
C LYS A 546 -22.35 -2.35 -12.19
N ARG A 547 -21.74 -1.22 -11.81
CA ARG A 547 -21.90 -0.54 -10.53
C ARG A 547 -22.97 0.56 -10.61
N LEU A 548 -22.95 1.33 -11.69
CA LEU A 548 -23.99 2.34 -11.93
C LEU A 548 -25.28 1.65 -12.40
N LYS A 549 -26.31 1.73 -11.56
CA LYS A 549 -27.64 1.18 -11.83
C LYS A 549 -28.68 2.18 -11.34
N PHE A 550 -29.10 3.05 -12.24
CA PHE A 550 -30.11 4.06 -11.98
C PHE A 550 -31.49 3.57 -12.42
N VAL A 551 -32.49 3.77 -11.58
CA VAL A 551 -33.90 3.52 -11.89
C VAL A 551 -34.75 4.71 -11.49
N PHE A 552 -35.96 4.81 -12.01
CA PHE A 552 -36.90 5.86 -11.61
C PHE A 552 -37.55 5.52 -10.26
N SER A 553 -37.63 6.50 -9.37
CA SER A 553 -38.45 6.44 -8.15
C SER A 553 -39.84 7.02 -8.40
N GLU A 554 -40.81 6.62 -7.58
CA GLU A 554 -42.09 7.32 -7.52
C GLU A 554 -41.93 8.71 -6.88
N LYS A 555 -42.84 9.63 -7.19
CA LYS A 555 -42.83 10.99 -6.61
C LYS A 555 -42.92 10.95 -5.08
N THR A 556 -43.65 9.96 -4.55
CA THR A 556 -43.89 9.77 -3.11
C THR A 556 -42.86 8.91 -2.39
N ASP A 557 -41.83 8.42 -3.09
CA ASP A 557 -40.76 7.69 -2.41
C ASP A 557 -39.97 8.64 -1.49
N ILE A 558 -39.48 8.12 -0.36
CA ILE A 558 -38.49 8.80 0.49
C ILE A 558 -37.26 7.91 0.56
N LEU A 559 -36.10 8.46 0.24
CA LEU A 559 -34.89 7.67 0.03
C LEU A 559 -34.04 7.62 1.30
N ALA A 560 -33.73 6.40 1.76
CA ALA A 560 -32.81 6.20 2.86
C ALA A 560 -31.38 6.59 2.45
N ASN A 561 -30.54 6.90 3.44
CA ASN A 561 -29.12 7.21 3.27
C ASN A 561 -28.27 6.06 2.66
N SER A 562 -28.88 4.92 2.29
CA SER A 562 -28.28 3.82 1.51
C SER A 562 -28.52 3.93 0.00
N CYS A 563 -29.18 5.00 -0.45
CA CYS A 563 -29.37 5.34 -1.86
C CYS A 563 -28.69 6.68 -2.18
N ASN A 564 -28.40 6.90 -3.45
CA ASN A 564 -28.18 8.22 -4.03
C ASN A 564 -29.31 8.55 -4.99
N TYR A 565 -29.51 9.83 -5.28
CA TYR A 565 -30.48 10.27 -6.27
C TYR A 565 -30.03 11.49 -7.06
N ILE A 566 -30.65 11.60 -8.24
CA ILE A 566 -30.52 12.72 -9.16
C ILE A 566 -31.92 13.27 -9.45
N VAL A 567 -32.07 14.59 -9.36
CA VAL A 567 -33.28 15.32 -9.74
C VAL A 567 -32.92 16.45 -10.71
N SER A 568 -33.80 16.72 -11.69
CA SER A 568 -33.72 17.92 -12.53
C SER A 568 -34.66 19.00 -11.98
N THR A 569 -34.17 20.23 -11.89
CA THR A 569 -34.99 21.42 -11.57
C THR A 569 -35.53 22.11 -12.83
N ARG A 570 -35.16 21.63 -14.03
CA ARG A 570 -35.60 22.16 -15.31
C ARG A 570 -36.82 21.42 -15.84
N GLU A 571 -36.68 20.13 -16.16
CA GLU A 571 -37.77 19.31 -16.72
C GLU A 571 -37.56 17.81 -16.45
N GLU A 572 -38.65 17.01 -16.46
CA GLU A 572 -38.60 15.55 -16.25
C GLU A 572 -37.84 14.83 -17.38
N GLU A 573 -37.80 15.39 -18.60
CA GLU A 573 -37.12 14.77 -19.75
C GLU A 573 -35.60 14.67 -19.56
N ASP A 574 -35.00 15.58 -18.77
CA ASP A 574 -33.59 15.50 -18.41
C ASP A 574 -33.24 14.20 -17.69
N LEU A 575 -34.14 13.71 -16.83
CA LEU A 575 -33.95 12.44 -16.13
C LEU A 575 -34.00 11.26 -17.10
N LYS A 576 -34.84 11.32 -18.14
CA LYS A 576 -34.89 10.27 -19.18
C LYS A 576 -33.59 10.23 -19.98
N ARG A 577 -33.02 11.38 -20.32
CA ARG A 577 -31.73 11.46 -21.01
C ARG A 577 -30.60 10.95 -20.10
N LEU A 578 -30.55 11.42 -18.85
CA LEU A 578 -29.57 10.96 -17.86
C LEU A 578 -29.67 9.47 -17.56
N PHE A 579 -30.86 8.88 -17.63
CA PHE A 579 -31.05 7.44 -17.42
C PHE A 579 -30.21 6.63 -18.40
N PHE A 580 -30.21 6.99 -19.69
CA PHE A 580 -29.40 6.30 -20.71
C PHE A 580 -27.90 6.58 -20.53
N ILE A 581 -27.52 7.82 -20.23
CA ILE A 581 -26.10 8.18 -20.05
C ILE A 581 -25.51 7.47 -18.83
N LEU A 582 -26.16 7.55 -17.66
CA LEU A 582 -25.64 7.03 -16.38
C LEU A 582 -25.71 5.50 -16.27
N ASN A 583 -26.60 4.84 -17.01
CA ASN A 583 -26.62 3.38 -17.12
C ASN A 583 -25.76 2.84 -18.27
N SER A 584 -25.08 3.68 -19.05
CA SER A 584 -24.19 3.22 -20.12
C SER A 584 -22.96 2.49 -19.58
N GLU A 585 -22.43 1.54 -20.37
CA GLU A 585 -21.15 0.88 -20.12
C GLU A 585 -20.00 1.88 -20.13
N LEU A 586 -20.08 2.95 -20.93
CA LEU A 586 -19.07 4.01 -20.96
C LEU A 586 -18.97 4.75 -19.61
N LEU A 587 -20.08 5.23 -19.06
CA LEU A 587 -20.03 5.91 -17.75
C LEU A 587 -19.80 4.95 -16.59
N ASN A 588 -20.28 3.71 -16.68
CA ASN A 588 -19.94 2.68 -15.72
C ASN A 588 -18.42 2.39 -15.72
N TRP A 589 -17.81 2.25 -16.91
CA TRP A 589 -16.36 2.14 -17.08
C TRP A 589 -15.63 3.35 -16.51
N ARG A 590 -16.02 4.58 -16.89
CA ARG A 590 -15.42 5.82 -16.38
C ARG A 590 -15.50 5.93 -14.86
N PHE A 591 -16.62 5.55 -14.26
CA PHE A 591 -16.81 5.54 -12.82
C PHE A 591 -15.85 4.56 -12.12
N LYS A 592 -15.73 3.33 -12.66
CA LYS A 592 -14.89 2.27 -12.08
C LYS A 592 -13.40 2.60 -12.08
N ILE A 593 -12.92 3.40 -13.04
CA ILE A 593 -11.50 3.80 -13.14
C ILE A 593 -10.99 4.51 -11.89
N THR A 594 -11.82 5.36 -11.29
CA THR A 594 -11.44 6.17 -10.12
C THR A 594 -12.09 5.72 -8.81
N SER A 595 -13.02 4.77 -8.88
CA SER A 595 -13.78 4.34 -7.70
C SER A 595 -13.20 3.08 -7.06
N SER A 596 -12.37 3.27 -6.04
CA SER A 596 -11.62 2.22 -5.33
C SER A 596 -12.32 1.64 -4.09
N ASN A 597 -13.56 2.04 -3.79
CA ASN A 597 -14.29 1.59 -2.60
C ASN A 597 -15.71 1.10 -2.91
N ASN A 598 -16.31 0.36 -1.97
CA ASN A 598 -17.66 -0.22 -2.13
C ASN A 598 -18.79 0.82 -2.10
N HIS A 599 -18.52 2.10 -1.88
CA HIS A 599 -19.54 3.14 -1.97
C HIS A 599 -19.52 3.77 -3.36
N ILE A 600 -20.70 4.12 -3.85
CA ILE A 600 -20.88 5.06 -4.94
C ILE A 600 -21.01 6.43 -4.28
N ASN A 601 -19.92 7.17 -4.17
CA ASN A 601 -19.96 8.45 -3.46
C ASN A 601 -20.49 9.56 -4.38
N ASN A 602 -21.27 10.49 -3.83
CA ASN A 602 -21.82 11.60 -4.63
C ASN A 602 -20.71 12.45 -5.26
N TYR A 603 -19.57 12.66 -4.58
CA TYR A 603 -18.45 13.41 -5.14
C TYR A 603 -17.83 12.72 -6.37
N GLU A 604 -17.94 11.39 -6.50
CA GLU A 604 -17.47 10.67 -7.70
C GLU A 604 -18.47 10.79 -8.84
N LEU A 605 -19.78 10.71 -8.51
CA LEU A 605 -20.87 10.95 -9.47
C LEU A 605 -20.81 12.39 -10.01
N ASP A 606 -20.47 13.36 -9.17
CA ASP A 606 -20.31 14.76 -9.52
C ASP A 606 -19.23 15.02 -10.58
N GLU A 607 -18.24 14.12 -10.69
CA GLU A 607 -17.15 14.19 -11.66
C GLU A 607 -17.47 13.49 -12.99
N LEU A 608 -18.62 12.81 -13.12
CA LEU A 608 -18.97 12.13 -14.36
C LEU A 608 -19.23 13.15 -15.49
N PRO A 609 -18.59 12.99 -16.65
CA PRO A 609 -18.86 13.84 -17.80
C PRO A 609 -20.24 13.51 -18.37
N ILE A 610 -20.98 14.53 -18.77
CA ILE A 610 -22.33 14.43 -19.34
C ILE A 610 -22.32 15.10 -20.70
N VAL A 611 -22.45 14.29 -21.76
CA VAL A 611 -22.68 14.78 -23.12
C VAL A 611 -23.87 15.74 -23.15
N ASN A 612 -23.85 16.72 -24.07
CA ASN A 612 -24.94 17.69 -24.16
C ASN A 612 -26.28 16.96 -24.37
N MET A 613 -27.14 17.03 -23.35
CA MET A 613 -28.44 16.37 -23.32
C MET A 613 -29.36 16.84 -24.46
N GLU A 614 -29.19 18.05 -24.98
CA GLU A 614 -29.98 18.56 -26.11
C GLU A 614 -29.72 17.80 -27.42
N ASN A 615 -28.58 17.12 -27.52
CA ASN A 615 -28.25 16.28 -28.68
C ASN A 615 -28.89 14.88 -28.60
N ILE A 616 -29.53 14.53 -27.47
CA ILE A 616 -30.11 13.22 -27.23
C ILE A 616 -31.58 13.24 -27.61
N LYS A 617 -31.93 12.54 -28.69
CA LYS A 617 -33.32 12.26 -29.04
C LYS A 617 -33.75 10.95 -28.39
N LEU A 618 -34.72 11.03 -27.49
CA LEU A 618 -35.23 9.83 -26.79
C LEU A 618 -35.82 8.78 -27.73
N SER A 619 -36.23 9.17 -28.95
CA SER A 619 -36.71 8.26 -29.99
C SER A 619 -35.66 7.28 -30.50
N ASP A 620 -34.38 7.63 -30.35
CA ASP A 620 -33.27 6.84 -30.90
C ASP A 620 -32.91 5.67 -29.97
N PHE A 621 -33.38 5.73 -28.71
CA PHE A 621 -33.14 4.70 -27.70
C PHE A 621 -34.27 3.67 -27.67
N SER A 622 -33.88 2.41 -27.48
CA SER A 622 -34.80 1.28 -27.46
C SER A 622 -34.64 0.44 -26.19
N LYS A 623 -35.27 -0.74 -26.14
CA LYS A 623 -35.03 -1.73 -25.07
C LYS A 623 -33.74 -2.52 -25.28
N ASP A 624 -33.10 -2.42 -26.45
CA ASP A 624 -31.82 -3.07 -26.71
C ASP A 624 -30.67 -2.26 -26.09
N GLU A 625 -30.07 -2.82 -25.05
CA GLU A 625 -28.99 -2.19 -24.31
C GLU A 625 -27.73 -2.03 -25.15
N ASN A 626 -27.44 -2.94 -26.09
CA ASN A 626 -26.25 -2.86 -26.93
C ASN A 626 -26.34 -1.67 -27.90
N SER A 627 -27.44 -1.56 -28.65
CA SER A 627 -27.68 -0.43 -29.54
C SER A 627 -27.65 0.91 -28.79
N ASN A 628 -28.26 0.97 -27.59
CA ASN A 628 -28.21 2.18 -26.76
C ASN A 628 -26.77 2.56 -26.37
N ASN A 629 -25.92 1.59 -26.05
CA ASN A 629 -24.53 1.85 -25.69
C ASN A 629 -23.68 2.31 -26.88
N GLU A 630 -23.91 1.78 -28.08
CA GLU A 630 -23.27 2.24 -29.31
C GLU A 630 -23.60 3.71 -29.59
N ILE A 631 -24.88 4.09 -29.49
CA ILE A 631 -25.34 5.48 -29.63
C ILE A 631 -24.65 6.39 -28.60
N ILE A 632 -24.57 5.96 -27.33
CA ILE A 632 -23.87 6.74 -26.31
C ILE A 632 -22.39 6.90 -26.67
N CYS A 633 -21.69 5.85 -27.05
CA CYS A 633 -20.28 5.95 -27.45
C CYS A 633 -20.09 6.92 -28.62
N GLU A 634 -20.96 6.88 -29.63
CA GLU A 634 -20.94 7.82 -30.77
C GLU A 634 -21.15 9.27 -30.32
N LEU A 635 -22.10 9.53 -29.42
CA LEU A 635 -22.35 10.86 -28.88
C LEU A 635 -21.15 11.45 -28.12
N TYR A 636 -20.31 10.60 -27.53
CA TYR A 636 -19.03 10.99 -26.91
C TYR A 636 -17.86 11.03 -27.90
N GLY A 637 -18.10 10.77 -29.19
CA GLY A 637 -17.10 10.81 -30.25
C GLY A 637 -16.11 9.64 -30.24
N LEU A 638 -16.50 8.50 -29.67
CA LEU A 638 -15.67 7.29 -29.70
C LEU A 638 -15.62 6.70 -31.11
N THR A 639 -14.43 6.23 -31.48
CA THR A 639 -14.22 5.42 -32.70
C THR A 639 -14.73 4.00 -32.50
N GLU A 640 -14.90 3.24 -33.57
CA GLU A 640 -15.30 1.82 -33.50
C GLU A 640 -14.38 0.98 -32.59
N VAL A 641 -13.06 1.23 -32.63
CA VAL A 641 -12.09 0.53 -31.77
C VAL A 641 -12.30 0.86 -30.29
N GLU A 642 -12.55 2.12 -29.97
CA GLU A 642 -12.82 2.58 -28.60
C GLU A 642 -14.19 2.09 -28.10
N THR A 643 -15.21 2.10 -28.96
CA THR A 643 -16.53 1.54 -28.65
C THR A 643 -16.40 0.06 -28.33
N ASN A 644 -15.72 -0.73 -29.17
CA ASN A 644 -15.47 -2.15 -28.91
C ASN A 644 -14.67 -2.41 -27.63
N TYR A 645 -13.74 -1.51 -27.29
CA TYR A 645 -13.01 -1.54 -26.02
C TYR A 645 -13.94 -1.40 -24.82
N ILE A 646 -14.90 -0.46 -24.86
CA ILE A 646 -15.88 -0.25 -23.78
C ILE A 646 -16.88 -1.39 -23.68
N LEU A 647 -17.39 -1.88 -24.81
CA LEU A 647 -18.41 -2.94 -24.84
C LEU A 647 -17.85 -4.34 -24.57
N GLY A 648 -16.53 -4.48 -24.39
CA GLY A 648 -15.89 -5.76 -24.10
C GLY A 648 -15.80 -6.71 -25.30
N ASN A 649 -15.94 -6.21 -26.52
CA ASN A 649 -15.80 -6.95 -27.79
C ASN A 649 -14.33 -7.19 -28.16
N LYS A 650 -13.45 -7.51 -27.19
CA LYS A 650 -12.11 -8.01 -27.50
C LYS A 650 -12.25 -9.46 -27.99
N ASN A 651 -11.83 -9.72 -29.22
CA ASN A 651 -11.64 -11.06 -29.78
C ASN A 651 -11.04 -11.99 -28.72
N LYS A 652 -11.74 -13.09 -28.42
CA LYS A 652 -11.29 -14.16 -27.53
C LYS A 652 -10.14 -14.94 -28.18
N GLU A 653 -8.96 -14.36 -28.31
CA GLU A 653 -7.73 -15.17 -28.42
C GLU A 653 -7.22 -15.44 -27.01
N LYS A 654 -7.75 -16.51 -26.41
CA LYS A 654 -7.15 -17.13 -25.23
C LYS A 654 -5.86 -17.83 -25.67
N THR A 655 -4.72 -17.21 -25.43
CA THR A 655 -3.46 -17.95 -25.36
C THR A 655 -3.51 -18.78 -24.07
N ILE A 656 -3.84 -20.06 -24.22
CA ILE A 656 -3.77 -21.04 -23.14
C ILE A 656 -2.30 -21.29 -22.83
N LEU A 657 -1.77 -20.68 -21.77
CA LEU A 657 -0.52 -21.15 -21.15
C LEU A 657 -0.87 -22.43 -20.40
N LYS A 658 -0.43 -23.57 -20.96
CA LYS A 658 -0.41 -24.86 -20.28
C LYS A 658 0.58 -24.77 -19.11
N TYR A 659 0.09 -24.94 -17.90
CA TYR A 659 0.95 -25.30 -16.78
C TYR A 659 1.25 -26.79 -16.91
N GLU A 660 2.52 -27.14 -17.10
CA GLU A 660 3.01 -28.50 -16.88
C GLU A 660 2.90 -28.79 -15.38
N HIS A 661 2.02 -29.74 -15.06
CA HIS A 661 2.01 -30.37 -13.76
C HIS A 661 3.26 -31.23 -13.64
N GLU A 662 4.26 -30.79 -12.88
CA GLU A 662 5.19 -31.74 -12.29
C GLU A 662 4.54 -32.38 -11.07
N THR A 663 4.49 -33.71 -11.16
CA THR A 663 3.96 -34.65 -10.19
C THR A 663 5.10 -35.09 -9.28
N VAL A 664 4.73 -35.41 -8.04
CA VAL A 664 5.50 -36.01 -6.92
C VAL A 664 6.16 -35.02 -5.97
#